data_AF-A0A6P5B706-F1
#
_entry.id   AF-A0A6P5B706-F1
#
_cell.length_a   1.000
_cell.length_b   1.000
_cell.length_c   1.000
_cell.angle_alpha   90.00
_cell.angle_beta   90.00
_cell.angle_gamma   90.00
#
_symmetry.space_group_name_H-M   'P 1'
#
loop_
_entity.id
_entity.type
_entity.pdbx_description
1 polymer ?
#
loop_
_entity_poly.entity_id
_entity_poly.type
_entity_poly.pdbx_seq_one_letter_code
_entity_poly.pdbx_strand_id
1 'polypeptide(L)'
;MLPAGEIGEPPVTPCCSENGDQKKNLKEKSDISIAALVENEQVCEGTDNGDLPSCVSAFIEKEVGNDLKSLKKLDKLIEQMTENKMQLEEQVLTVSSEIPKRIHTALKKAEESKQFLNQFLEQETHLFSSINSHLLTAQPWMEDLGAMINQIEEIERHLAYLKWISQIEELSDNIQQYLMTNNVPEAASTLVFMAELDIKLQESSCTHLLGFMRATVKFWHKILKDKLTRQGIYPYFTPEWYLAQVLLWIGNHTQFLDEKIQPILDKVGSSVNARLEFSRGLMMLILEKLAADIPCLLYDDNLFCHLVDEVLLFEKELHSVHGYPSTFANCMHILSEETCFQRWLTVERKFALQKMDSMLSSEAAWISQYKDITDVDEMKVPDCAETFMTLLLVITDRYKNLPTASRKLQFLELQKDLVDDFRIRLTQVMKEETRASLGFRYCAILNAVNYISAVLADWADNVFFLQLQQAALEVFAENNTLSKLQLGQLASMESSVFDDMINLLERLKHDMLTRQVDHVFREVKDAAKLYKKERWLSLPSQSEQAVMSLSSSACPLLLTLRDRLLQLEQQLCFSLFKVFWQMLVEKLDIYIYQEIILANHFNEGGAAQLHFDMTRNLFPLFSHYCKRPENYFKHVKRSLYSFEFECWFCLTSERCPAVNFRATSCHSGTK
;
A
#
# COMPACT_ATOMS: atom_id res chain seq x y z
N MET A 1 -4.11 -14.38 -33.42
CA MET A 1 -3.87 -14.40 -34.88
C MET A 1 -5.22 -14.35 -35.60
N LEU A 2 -5.28 -13.78 -36.80
CA LEU A 2 -6.49 -13.62 -37.64
C LEU A 2 -6.76 -14.93 -38.45
N PRO A 3 -7.75 -15.03 -39.39
CA PRO A 3 -9.01 -15.76 -39.12
C PRO A 3 -9.48 -16.67 -40.29
N ALA A 4 -10.70 -17.24 -40.19
CA ALA A 4 -11.65 -17.59 -41.28
C ALA A 4 -12.88 -18.31 -40.66
N GLY A 5 -14.13 -18.20 -41.12
CA GLY A 5 -14.70 -17.31 -42.15
C GLY A 5 -16.07 -17.82 -42.66
N GLU A 6 -17.15 -17.07 -42.35
CA GLU A 6 -18.49 -17.08 -43.02
C GLU A 6 -19.36 -18.36 -42.86
N ILE A 7 -20.70 -18.37 -42.96
CA ILE A 7 -21.76 -17.49 -43.54
C ILE A 7 -22.98 -17.53 -42.56
N GLY A 8 -23.93 -16.58 -42.42
CA GLY A 8 -24.24 -15.26 -43.03
C GLY A 8 -25.68 -14.82 -42.66
N GLU A 9 -26.11 -13.60 -43.02
CA GLU A 9 -27.45 -13.02 -42.69
C GLU A 9 -28.50 -13.18 -43.83
N PRO A 10 -29.82 -13.00 -43.56
CA PRO A 10 -30.51 -11.71 -43.77
C PRO A 10 -31.72 -11.46 -42.79
N PRO A 11 -32.59 -10.45 -42.97
CA PRO A 11 -32.34 -9.04 -42.68
C PRO A 11 -33.38 -8.41 -41.70
N VAL A 12 -33.10 -7.17 -41.27
CA VAL A 12 -33.92 -6.39 -40.30
C VAL A 12 -35.16 -5.73 -40.94
N THR A 13 -36.29 -5.74 -40.23
CA THR A 13 -37.45 -4.85 -40.45
C THR A 13 -37.72 -3.96 -39.22
N PRO A 14 -38.06 -2.66 -39.40
CA PRO A 14 -38.35 -1.75 -38.28
C PRO A 14 -39.85 -1.71 -37.94
N CYS A 15 -40.18 -1.60 -36.65
CA CYS A 15 -41.52 -1.25 -36.16
C CYS A 15 -41.46 0.03 -35.33
N CYS A 16 -42.24 1.03 -35.72
CA CYS A 16 -42.32 2.33 -35.03
C CYS A 16 -43.37 2.32 -33.90
N SER A 17 -42.87 2.64 -32.69
CA SER A 17 -43.42 3.58 -31.70
C SER A 17 -44.89 4.06 -31.76
N GLU A 18 -45.52 3.95 -30.58
CA GLU A 18 -46.31 4.98 -29.86
C GLU A 18 -47.80 5.25 -30.22
N ASN A 19 -48.63 5.11 -29.18
CA ASN A 19 -49.97 5.71 -29.05
C ASN A 19 -49.86 7.04 -28.30
N GLY A 20 -50.63 8.07 -28.68
CA GLY A 20 -50.73 9.31 -27.89
C GLY A 20 -51.59 10.44 -28.51
N ASP A 21 -52.87 10.49 -28.11
CA ASP A 21 -53.79 11.64 -28.08
C ASP A 21 -53.66 12.83 -29.06
N GLN A 22 -54.76 13.13 -29.78
CA GLN A 22 -55.36 14.49 -29.72
C GLN A 22 -56.82 14.59 -30.25
N LYS A 23 -57.63 15.42 -29.59
CA LYS A 23 -59.01 15.80 -29.99
C LYS A 23 -59.00 16.97 -30.99
N LYS A 24 -59.86 16.96 -32.04
CA LYS A 24 -60.98 17.92 -32.26
C LYS A 24 -61.55 18.00 -33.70
N ASN A 25 -62.83 18.38 -33.77
CA ASN A 25 -63.55 19.15 -34.82
C ASN A 25 -64.03 18.48 -36.13
N LEU A 26 -65.34 18.19 -36.15
CA LEU A 26 -66.35 18.80 -37.05
C LEU A 26 -65.97 19.09 -38.52
N LYS A 27 -66.65 18.40 -39.45
CA LYS A 27 -67.52 19.07 -40.44
C LYS A 27 -68.56 18.14 -41.07
N GLU A 28 -69.72 18.71 -41.39
CA GLU A 28 -70.82 18.07 -42.10
C GLU A 28 -70.47 17.84 -43.58
N LYS A 29 -71.08 16.81 -44.20
CA LYS A 29 -72.07 17.01 -45.27
C LYS A 29 -72.72 15.70 -45.72
N SER A 30 -74.05 15.68 -45.67
CA SER A 30 -74.86 14.91 -46.61
C SER A 30 -74.77 15.55 -48.00
N ASP A 31 -74.91 14.76 -49.07
CA ASP A 31 -75.79 15.12 -50.19
C ASP A 31 -76.11 13.90 -51.06
N ILE A 32 -77.31 13.95 -51.66
CA ILE A 32 -77.96 12.88 -52.45
C ILE A 32 -77.77 13.19 -53.94
N SER A 33 -77.62 12.18 -54.80
CA SER A 33 -78.22 12.26 -56.15
C SER A 33 -78.40 10.91 -56.84
N ILE A 34 -79.63 10.72 -57.33
CA ILE A 34 -80.03 9.73 -58.33
C ILE A 34 -80.05 10.45 -59.70
N ALA A 35 -79.46 9.84 -60.73
CA ALA A 35 -79.57 10.23 -62.14
C ALA A 35 -79.08 9.05 -63.02
N ALA A 36 -79.59 8.77 -64.22
CA ALA A 36 -80.78 9.21 -64.96
C ALA A 36 -81.02 8.22 -66.14
N LEU A 37 -81.78 8.64 -67.17
CA LEU A 37 -82.25 7.89 -68.38
C LEU A 37 -83.58 7.13 -68.12
N VAL A 38 -84.79 7.60 -68.51
CA VAL A 38 -85.25 8.47 -69.62
C VAL A 38 -84.99 7.76 -70.98
N GLU A 39 -85.96 7.48 -71.87
CA GLU A 39 -87.00 8.39 -72.41
C GLU A 39 -88.25 7.66 -73.00
N ASN A 40 -89.44 8.26 -72.78
CA ASN A 40 -90.65 8.46 -73.62
C ASN A 40 -91.21 7.44 -74.67
N GLU A 41 -92.53 7.19 -74.61
CA GLU A 41 -93.60 7.68 -75.53
C GLU A 41 -94.95 7.02 -75.11
N GLN A 42 -95.91 7.75 -74.53
CA GLN A 42 -96.96 8.64 -75.09
C GLN A 42 -98.32 7.93 -75.34
N VAL A 43 -99.41 8.54 -74.88
CA VAL A 43 -100.79 7.98 -74.80
C VAL A 43 -101.78 8.94 -75.49
N CYS A 44 -102.78 8.38 -76.19
CA CYS A 44 -104.18 8.82 -76.40
C CYS A 44 -104.76 8.00 -77.59
N GLU A 45 -105.91 7.31 -77.51
CA GLU A 45 -107.29 7.87 -77.58
C GLU A 45 -107.48 8.87 -78.74
N GLY A 46 -108.43 8.76 -79.67
CA GLY A 46 -109.55 7.83 -79.91
C GLY A 46 -110.59 8.53 -80.81
N THR A 47 -111.52 7.80 -81.45
CA THR A 47 -112.66 8.33 -82.29
C THR A 47 -112.29 9.17 -83.54
N ASP A 48 -113.10 9.28 -84.61
CA ASP A 48 -114.44 8.76 -84.90
C ASP A 48 -114.62 8.42 -86.40
N ASN A 49 -115.70 7.69 -86.75
CA ASN A 49 -116.15 7.46 -88.13
C ASN A 49 -116.85 8.70 -88.71
N GLY A 50 -116.43 9.18 -89.88
CA GLY A 50 -117.03 10.36 -90.53
C GLY A 50 -117.35 10.22 -92.03
N ASP A 51 -116.39 9.77 -92.84
CA ASP A 51 -116.42 9.97 -94.30
C ASP A 51 -116.30 8.68 -95.15
N LEU A 52 -116.63 7.52 -94.59
CA LEU A 52 -116.64 6.28 -95.37
C LEU A 52 -117.63 6.32 -96.56
N PRO A 53 -118.86 6.85 -96.43
CA PRO A 53 -119.80 6.93 -97.55
C PRO A 53 -119.30 7.82 -98.70
N SER A 54 -118.72 8.98 -98.39
CA SER A 54 -118.23 9.93 -99.40
C SER A 54 -117.05 9.35 -100.18
N CYS A 55 -116.13 8.68 -99.50
CA CYS A 55 -114.98 8.01 -100.12
C CYS A 55 -115.39 6.82 -101.00
N VAL A 56 -116.34 5.98 -100.54
CA VAL A 56 -116.86 4.85 -101.33
C VAL A 56 -117.64 5.32 -102.56
N SER A 57 -118.47 6.36 -102.44
CA SER A 57 -119.18 6.95 -103.59
C SER A 57 -118.21 7.50 -104.63
N ALA A 58 -117.21 8.30 -104.21
CA ALA A 58 -116.20 8.84 -105.11
C ALA A 58 -115.35 7.77 -105.80
N PHE A 59 -115.11 6.63 -105.13
CA PHE A 59 -114.40 5.49 -105.69
C PHE A 59 -115.24 4.75 -106.77
N ILE A 60 -116.52 4.48 -106.49
CA ILE A 60 -117.43 3.81 -107.43
C ILE A 60 -117.66 4.66 -108.68
N GLU A 61 -117.88 5.97 -108.51
CA GLU A 61 -118.16 6.88 -109.63
C GLU A 61 -116.93 7.08 -110.53
N LYS A 62 -115.71 6.97 -109.96
CA LYS A 62 -114.44 7.05 -110.67
C LYS A 62 -114.08 5.79 -111.47
N GLU A 63 -114.43 4.58 -111.01
CA GLU A 63 -114.10 3.33 -111.72
C GLU A 63 -115.22 2.81 -112.64
N VAL A 64 -116.49 3.10 -112.36
CA VAL A 64 -117.62 2.54 -113.13
C VAL A 64 -118.00 3.43 -114.32
N GLY A 65 -118.26 4.73 -114.11
CA GLY A 65 -118.60 5.67 -115.18
C GLY A 65 -119.93 5.39 -115.92
N ASN A 66 -120.42 6.39 -116.66
CA ASN A 66 -121.78 6.41 -117.23
C ASN A 66 -121.98 5.61 -118.53
N ASP A 67 -121.19 4.58 -118.81
CA ASP A 67 -121.37 3.71 -120.00
C ASP A 67 -121.53 2.23 -119.63
N LEU A 68 -122.53 1.59 -120.24
CA LEU A 68 -123.09 0.28 -119.88
C LEU A 68 -122.13 -0.92 -120.06
N LYS A 69 -120.91 -0.69 -120.55
CA LYS A 69 -119.89 -1.73 -120.75
C LYS A 69 -118.88 -1.84 -119.59
N SER A 70 -118.82 -0.87 -118.68
CA SER A 70 -117.81 -0.84 -117.60
C SER A 70 -118.06 -1.81 -116.44
N LEU A 71 -119.28 -2.33 -116.30
CA LEU A 71 -119.70 -3.18 -115.17
C LEU A 71 -118.83 -4.43 -114.92
N LYS A 72 -118.16 -4.98 -115.95
CA LYS A 72 -117.25 -6.14 -115.81
C LYS A 72 -115.99 -5.88 -114.97
N LYS A 73 -115.67 -4.62 -114.65
CA LYS A 73 -114.59 -4.29 -113.71
C LYS A 73 -114.96 -4.55 -112.25
N LEU A 74 -116.25 -4.52 -111.91
CA LEU A 74 -116.72 -4.57 -110.53
C LEU A 74 -116.45 -5.95 -109.90
N ASP A 75 -116.67 -7.04 -110.65
CA ASP A 75 -116.44 -8.41 -110.18
C ASP A 75 -114.98 -8.64 -109.76
N LYS A 76 -114.01 -8.18 -110.57
CA LYS A 76 -112.58 -8.26 -110.23
C LYS A 76 -112.22 -7.47 -108.97
N LEU A 77 -112.88 -6.34 -108.75
CA LEU A 77 -112.64 -5.49 -107.57
C LEU A 77 -113.21 -6.11 -106.30
N ILE A 78 -114.34 -6.82 -106.40
CA ILE A 78 -114.91 -7.62 -105.30
C ILE A 78 -113.98 -8.79 -104.96
N GLU A 79 -113.53 -9.54 -105.97
CA GLU A 79 -112.65 -10.70 -105.82
C GLU A 79 -111.33 -10.32 -105.09
N GLN A 80 -110.70 -9.22 -105.52
CA GLN A 80 -109.49 -8.68 -104.90
C GLN A 80 -109.71 -8.16 -103.46
N MET A 81 -110.90 -7.64 -103.13
CA MET A 81 -111.24 -7.24 -101.76
C MET A 81 -111.46 -8.45 -100.84
N THR A 82 -112.06 -9.53 -101.34
CA THR A 82 -112.26 -10.76 -100.56
C THR A 82 -110.95 -11.46 -100.21
N GLU A 83 -109.97 -11.47 -101.13
CA GLU A 83 -108.67 -12.10 -100.88
C GLU A 83 -107.85 -11.35 -99.80
N ASN A 84 -107.81 -10.02 -99.87
CA ASN A 84 -107.17 -9.17 -98.86
C ASN A 84 -107.82 -9.33 -97.47
N LYS A 85 -109.15 -9.47 -97.40
CA LYS A 85 -109.85 -9.73 -96.14
C LYS A 85 -109.41 -11.07 -95.53
N MET A 86 -109.32 -12.12 -96.36
CA MET A 86 -109.01 -13.47 -95.89
C MET A 86 -107.58 -13.58 -95.33
N GLN A 87 -106.60 -12.91 -95.95
CA GLN A 87 -105.22 -12.86 -95.42
C GLN A 87 -105.12 -12.15 -94.06
N LEU A 88 -105.89 -11.08 -93.85
CA LEU A 88 -105.91 -10.35 -92.57
C LEU A 88 -106.56 -11.19 -91.45
N GLU A 89 -107.62 -11.95 -91.75
CA GLU A 89 -108.25 -12.85 -90.77
C GLU A 89 -107.32 -14.01 -90.34
N GLU A 90 -106.50 -14.55 -91.26
CA GLU A 90 -105.53 -15.62 -90.96
C GLU A 90 -104.37 -15.15 -90.05
N GLN A 91 -103.86 -13.93 -90.26
CA GLN A 91 -102.79 -13.36 -89.42
C GLN A 91 -103.25 -13.05 -87.98
N VAL A 92 -104.52 -12.67 -87.78
CA VAL A 92 -105.08 -12.44 -86.45
C VAL A 92 -105.32 -13.75 -85.67
N LEU A 93 -105.72 -14.82 -86.36
CA LEU A 93 -105.95 -16.14 -85.76
C LEU A 93 -104.67 -16.82 -85.27
N THR A 94 -103.55 -16.64 -85.98
CA THR A 94 -102.25 -17.17 -85.55
C THR A 94 -101.72 -16.45 -84.31
N VAL A 95 -101.67 -15.11 -84.33
CA VAL A 95 -101.17 -14.26 -83.22
C VAL A 95 -101.97 -14.44 -81.92
N SER A 96 -103.30 -14.59 -82.00
CA SER A 96 -104.15 -14.78 -80.83
C SER A 96 -103.95 -16.14 -80.11
N SER A 97 -103.35 -17.13 -80.77
CA SER A 97 -103.22 -18.50 -80.24
C SER A 97 -101.88 -18.81 -79.55
N GLU A 98 -100.79 -18.10 -79.88
CA GLU A 98 -99.44 -18.37 -79.33
C GLU A 98 -99.14 -17.59 -78.04
N ILE A 99 -99.58 -16.33 -77.94
CA ILE A 99 -99.24 -15.44 -76.82
C ILE A 99 -99.69 -16.02 -75.46
N PRO A 100 -100.93 -16.53 -75.28
CA PRO A 100 -101.35 -17.10 -74.00
C PRO A 100 -100.53 -18.33 -73.56
N LYS A 101 -100.11 -19.17 -74.52
CA LYS A 101 -99.34 -20.41 -74.24
C LYS A 101 -97.92 -20.11 -73.76
N ARG A 102 -97.27 -19.09 -74.34
CA ARG A 102 -95.94 -18.62 -73.92
C ARG A 102 -95.98 -18.00 -72.52
N ILE A 103 -96.98 -17.17 -72.21
CA ILE A 103 -97.13 -16.58 -70.87
C ILE A 103 -97.36 -17.68 -69.83
N HIS A 104 -98.24 -18.65 -70.11
CA HIS A 104 -98.54 -19.72 -69.15
C HIS A 104 -97.35 -20.67 -68.90
N THR A 105 -96.52 -20.96 -69.93
CA THR A 105 -95.28 -21.74 -69.75
C THR A 105 -94.18 -20.96 -69.03
N ALA A 106 -94.06 -19.64 -69.24
CA ALA A 106 -93.16 -18.78 -68.48
C ALA A 106 -93.58 -18.69 -67.00
N LEU A 107 -94.88 -18.53 -66.73
CA LEU A 107 -95.43 -18.49 -65.37
C LEU A 107 -95.15 -19.80 -64.63
N LYS A 108 -95.43 -20.95 -65.26
CA LYS A 108 -95.16 -22.26 -64.67
C LYS A 108 -93.68 -22.48 -64.33
N LYS A 109 -92.76 -22.07 -65.22
CA LYS A 109 -91.31 -22.14 -64.95
C LYS A 109 -90.87 -21.22 -63.80
N ALA A 110 -91.45 -20.02 -63.68
CA ALA A 110 -91.19 -19.13 -62.56
C ALA A 110 -91.68 -19.73 -61.23
N GLU A 111 -92.83 -20.41 -61.27
CA GLU A 111 -93.44 -21.07 -60.10
C GLU A 111 -92.66 -22.31 -59.66
N GLU A 112 -92.23 -23.15 -60.60
CA GLU A 112 -91.29 -24.26 -60.38
C GLU A 112 -89.95 -23.74 -59.80
N SER A 113 -89.40 -22.65 -60.35
CA SER A 113 -88.15 -22.04 -59.86
C SER A 113 -88.27 -21.49 -58.44
N LYS A 114 -89.41 -20.85 -58.11
CA LYS A 114 -89.73 -20.39 -56.75
C LYS A 114 -89.82 -21.55 -55.77
N GLN A 115 -90.37 -22.69 -56.20
CA GLN A 115 -90.47 -23.89 -55.37
C GLN A 115 -89.09 -24.50 -55.08
N PHE A 116 -88.18 -24.53 -56.06
CA PHE A 116 -86.78 -24.90 -55.83
C PHE A 116 -86.06 -23.90 -54.91
N LEU A 117 -86.26 -22.59 -55.08
CA LEU A 117 -85.63 -21.57 -54.23
C LEU A 117 -86.03 -21.73 -52.76
N ASN A 118 -87.32 -22.02 -52.50
CA ASN A 118 -87.81 -22.30 -51.15
C ASN A 118 -87.18 -23.56 -50.55
N GLN A 119 -86.99 -24.64 -51.34
CA GLN A 119 -86.28 -25.84 -50.87
C GLN A 119 -84.81 -25.57 -50.54
N PHE A 120 -84.12 -24.72 -51.31
CA PHE A 120 -82.75 -24.32 -50.99
C PHE A 120 -82.68 -23.46 -49.72
N LEU A 121 -83.65 -22.57 -49.47
CA LEU A 121 -83.78 -21.81 -48.22
C LEU A 121 -84.06 -22.72 -47.00
N GLU A 122 -84.88 -23.76 -47.15
CA GLU A 122 -85.07 -24.77 -46.10
C GLU A 122 -83.79 -25.59 -45.83
N GLN A 123 -83.02 -25.93 -46.87
CA GLN A 123 -81.72 -26.58 -46.71
C GLN A 123 -80.66 -25.67 -46.06
N GLU A 124 -80.62 -24.39 -46.44
CA GLU A 124 -79.72 -23.38 -45.85
C GLU A 124 -80.02 -23.19 -44.36
N THR A 125 -81.29 -23.02 -44.00
CA THR A 125 -81.69 -22.86 -42.59
C THR A 125 -81.46 -24.13 -41.76
N HIS A 126 -81.65 -25.31 -42.34
CA HIS A 126 -81.26 -26.58 -41.70
C HIS A 126 -79.74 -26.70 -41.52
N LEU A 127 -78.94 -26.32 -42.52
CA LEU A 127 -77.48 -26.33 -42.43
C LEU A 127 -76.97 -25.32 -41.38
N PHE A 128 -77.53 -24.11 -41.36
CA PHE A 128 -77.18 -23.06 -40.40
C PHE A 128 -77.52 -23.48 -38.96
N SER A 129 -78.67 -24.11 -38.72
CA SER A 129 -79.04 -24.64 -37.40
C SER A 129 -78.17 -25.84 -36.99
N SER A 130 -77.81 -26.72 -37.93
CA SER A 130 -76.85 -27.81 -37.69
C SER A 130 -75.45 -27.29 -37.33
N ILE A 131 -74.93 -26.30 -38.07
CA ILE A 131 -73.62 -25.67 -37.78
C ILE A 131 -73.63 -25.00 -36.41
N ASN A 132 -74.66 -24.22 -36.07
CA ASN A 132 -74.77 -23.59 -34.75
C ASN A 132 -74.90 -24.64 -33.62
N SER A 133 -75.62 -25.74 -33.86
CA SER A 133 -75.68 -26.86 -32.91
C SER A 133 -74.30 -27.49 -32.68
N HIS A 134 -73.53 -27.72 -33.76
CA HIS A 134 -72.16 -28.23 -33.65
C HIS A 134 -71.21 -27.25 -32.95
N LEU A 135 -71.32 -25.93 -33.21
CA LEU A 135 -70.53 -24.91 -32.52
C LEU A 135 -70.87 -24.84 -31.02
N LEU A 136 -72.16 -24.83 -30.66
CA LEU A 136 -72.61 -24.87 -29.27
C LEU A 136 -72.19 -26.16 -28.55
N THR A 137 -72.16 -27.29 -29.25
CA THR A 137 -71.66 -28.57 -28.72
C THR A 137 -70.13 -28.58 -28.60
N ALA A 138 -69.42 -27.81 -29.43
CA ALA A 138 -67.96 -27.74 -29.44
C ALA A 138 -67.37 -26.73 -28.46
N GLN A 139 -68.14 -25.70 -28.10
CA GLN A 139 -67.67 -24.62 -27.24
C GLN A 139 -67.19 -25.08 -25.84
N PRO A 140 -67.89 -25.99 -25.12
CA PRO A 140 -67.43 -26.45 -23.81
C PRO A 140 -66.06 -27.15 -23.84
N TRP A 141 -65.81 -28.03 -24.81
CA TRP A 141 -64.52 -28.71 -24.88
C TRP A 141 -63.39 -27.79 -25.36
N MET A 142 -63.69 -26.73 -26.12
CA MET A 142 -62.69 -25.70 -26.43
C MET A 142 -62.32 -24.87 -25.20
N GLU A 143 -63.30 -24.56 -24.33
CA GLU A 143 -63.05 -23.89 -23.04
C GLU A 143 -62.25 -24.81 -22.10
N ASP A 144 -62.59 -26.11 -22.01
CA ASP A 144 -61.83 -27.11 -21.25
C ASP A 144 -60.39 -27.30 -21.79
N LEU A 145 -60.21 -27.33 -23.12
CA LEU A 145 -58.89 -27.43 -23.75
C LEU A 145 -58.06 -26.17 -23.47
N GLY A 146 -58.66 -24.98 -23.55
CA GLY A 146 -58.02 -23.72 -23.17
C GLY A 146 -57.60 -23.71 -21.70
N ALA A 147 -58.44 -24.22 -20.80
CA ALA A 147 -58.10 -24.38 -19.38
C ALA A 147 -56.93 -25.35 -19.17
N MET A 148 -56.88 -26.48 -19.90
CA MET A 148 -55.75 -27.41 -19.85
C MET A 148 -54.45 -26.81 -20.41
N ILE A 149 -54.51 -26.02 -21.49
CA ILE A 149 -53.34 -25.32 -22.03
C ILE A 149 -52.79 -24.31 -21.01
N ASN A 150 -53.66 -23.50 -20.39
CA ASN A 150 -53.26 -22.58 -19.32
C ASN A 150 -52.63 -23.31 -18.12
N GLN A 151 -53.13 -24.50 -17.75
CA GLN A 151 -52.52 -25.34 -16.71
C GLN A 151 -51.14 -25.87 -17.12
N ILE A 152 -50.95 -26.24 -18.39
CA ILE A 152 -49.64 -26.67 -18.92
C ILE A 152 -48.64 -25.51 -18.86
N GLU A 153 -49.01 -24.32 -19.36
CA GLU A 153 -48.17 -23.11 -19.28
C GLU A 153 -47.83 -22.75 -17.81
N GLU A 154 -48.79 -22.91 -16.89
CA GLU A 154 -48.52 -22.72 -15.47
C GLU A 154 -47.53 -23.74 -14.90
N ILE A 155 -47.67 -25.03 -15.24
CA ILE A 155 -46.73 -26.09 -14.83
C ILE A 155 -45.32 -25.83 -15.40
N GLU A 156 -45.22 -25.38 -16.66
CA GLU A 156 -43.94 -25.05 -17.29
C GLU A 156 -43.22 -23.90 -16.57
N ARG A 157 -43.95 -22.85 -16.15
CA ARG A 157 -43.38 -21.76 -15.32
C ARG A 157 -42.87 -22.27 -13.97
N HIS A 158 -43.64 -23.12 -13.29
CA HIS A 158 -43.22 -23.72 -12.01
C HIS A 158 -41.98 -24.61 -12.19
N LEU A 159 -41.93 -25.39 -13.27
CA LEU A 159 -40.80 -26.26 -13.59
C LEU A 159 -39.54 -25.46 -13.97
N ALA A 160 -39.68 -24.33 -14.66
CA ALA A 160 -38.57 -23.40 -14.90
C ALA A 160 -38.02 -22.80 -13.60
N TYR A 161 -38.90 -22.40 -12.67
CA TYR A 161 -38.51 -21.88 -11.35
C TYR A 161 -37.76 -22.93 -10.51
N LEU A 162 -38.24 -24.18 -10.49
CA LEU A 162 -37.59 -25.29 -9.77
C LEU A 162 -36.21 -25.65 -10.37
N LYS A 163 -36.04 -25.58 -11.69
CA LYS A 163 -34.72 -25.77 -12.34
C LYS A 163 -33.67 -24.76 -11.85
N TRP A 164 -34.05 -23.49 -11.70
CA TRP A 164 -33.16 -22.47 -11.15
C TRP A 164 -32.76 -22.75 -9.69
N ILE A 165 -33.70 -23.18 -8.84
CA ILE A 165 -33.38 -23.58 -7.47
C ILE A 165 -32.41 -24.75 -7.45
N SER A 166 -32.69 -25.81 -8.22
CA SER A 166 -31.81 -27.00 -8.30
C SER A 166 -30.39 -26.65 -8.73
N GLN A 167 -30.20 -25.68 -9.64
CA GLN A 167 -28.87 -25.24 -10.07
C GLN A 167 -28.14 -24.44 -8.97
N ILE A 168 -28.85 -23.64 -8.18
CA ILE A 168 -28.29 -22.89 -7.05
C ILE A 168 -27.88 -23.86 -5.93
N GLU A 169 -28.70 -24.89 -5.67
CA GLU A 169 -28.42 -25.96 -4.70
C GLU A 169 -27.21 -26.80 -5.14
N GLU A 170 -27.13 -27.22 -6.41
CA GLU A 170 -25.99 -27.97 -6.94
C GLU A 170 -24.66 -27.20 -6.79
N LEU A 171 -24.64 -25.89 -7.11
CA LEU A 171 -23.46 -25.05 -6.89
C LEU A 171 -23.12 -24.87 -5.40
N SER A 172 -24.14 -24.80 -4.54
CA SER A 172 -23.98 -24.73 -3.08
C SER A 172 -23.35 -26.02 -2.52
N ASP A 173 -23.81 -27.19 -2.97
CA ASP A 173 -23.27 -28.49 -2.58
C ASP A 173 -21.83 -28.69 -3.06
N ASN A 174 -21.53 -28.26 -4.29
CA ASN A 174 -20.16 -28.26 -4.83
C ASN A 174 -19.22 -27.39 -3.97
N ILE A 175 -19.62 -26.16 -3.62
CA ILE A 175 -18.84 -25.30 -2.71
C ILE A 175 -18.64 -26.00 -1.35
N GLN A 176 -19.68 -26.61 -0.78
CA GLN A 176 -19.59 -27.35 0.47
C GLN A 176 -18.60 -28.52 0.37
N GLN A 177 -18.66 -29.30 -0.71
CA GLN A 177 -17.76 -30.45 -0.93
C GLN A 177 -16.31 -30.03 -1.07
N TYR A 178 -16.01 -29.00 -1.88
CA TYR A 178 -14.65 -28.44 -1.99
C TYR A 178 -14.13 -27.89 -0.66
N LEU A 179 -15.00 -27.28 0.16
CA LEU A 179 -14.64 -26.85 1.51
C LEU A 179 -14.38 -28.02 2.46
N MET A 180 -15.07 -29.16 2.33
CA MET A 180 -14.80 -30.37 3.13
C MET A 180 -13.49 -31.06 2.74
N THR A 181 -13.12 -31.07 1.46
CA THR A 181 -11.83 -31.60 0.97
C THR A 181 -10.67 -30.60 1.11
N ASN A 182 -10.94 -29.42 1.69
CA ASN A 182 -10.01 -28.31 1.87
C ASN A 182 -9.45 -27.70 0.57
N ASN A 183 -10.13 -27.89 -0.55
CA ASN A 183 -9.74 -27.35 -1.84
C ASN A 183 -10.36 -25.96 -2.09
N VAL A 184 -9.71 -24.94 -1.54
CA VAL A 184 -10.19 -23.55 -1.53
C VAL A 184 -10.34 -22.91 -2.93
N PRO A 185 -9.37 -23.03 -3.87
CA PRO A 185 -9.43 -22.29 -5.13
C PRO A 185 -10.65 -22.66 -5.97
N GLU A 186 -11.01 -23.94 -6.00
CA GLU A 186 -12.17 -24.48 -6.71
C GLU A 186 -13.49 -24.08 -6.05
N ALA A 187 -13.54 -24.01 -4.72
CA ALA A 187 -14.67 -23.41 -3.99
C ALA A 187 -14.85 -21.92 -4.33
N ALA A 188 -13.76 -21.17 -4.44
CA ALA A 188 -13.79 -19.76 -4.83
C ALA A 188 -14.21 -19.59 -6.31
N SER A 189 -13.71 -20.43 -7.22
CA SER A 189 -14.12 -20.42 -8.63
C SER A 189 -15.61 -20.76 -8.80
N THR A 190 -16.14 -21.68 -7.99
CA THR A 190 -17.56 -22.05 -8.01
C THR A 190 -18.43 -20.91 -7.46
N LEU A 191 -17.94 -20.17 -6.45
CA LEU A 191 -18.60 -18.94 -6.00
C LEU A 191 -18.61 -17.84 -7.07
N VAL A 192 -17.58 -17.73 -7.92
CA VAL A 192 -17.59 -16.80 -9.07
C VAL A 192 -18.68 -17.19 -10.07
N PHE A 193 -18.79 -18.46 -10.46
CA PHE A 193 -19.90 -18.93 -11.30
C PHE A 193 -21.27 -18.68 -10.66
N MET A 194 -21.39 -18.83 -9.34
CA MET A 194 -22.62 -18.46 -8.62
C MET A 194 -22.89 -16.94 -8.74
N ALA A 195 -21.88 -16.07 -8.58
CA ALA A 195 -22.05 -14.63 -8.78
C ALA A 195 -22.45 -14.26 -10.24
N GLU A 196 -21.93 -14.96 -11.25
CA GLU A 196 -22.36 -14.78 -12.64
C GLU A 196 -23.83 -15.16 -12.87
N LEU A 197 -24.35 -16.16 -12.15
CA LEU A 197 -25.78 -16.49 -12.19
C LEU A 197 -26.63 -15.41 -11.50
N ASP A 198 -26.16 -14.76 -10.42
CA ASP A 198 -26.87 -13.60 -9.86
C ASP A 198 -26.99 -12.48 -10.90
N ILE A 199 -25.90 -12.16 -11.60
CA ILE A 199 -25.87 -11.15 -12.67
C ILE A 199 -26.89 -11.47 -13.76
N LYS A 200 -26.93 -12.72 -14.25
CA LYS A 200 -27.90 -13.17 -15.26
C LYS A 200 -29.35 -13.12 -14.79
N LEU A 201 -29.59 -13.25 -13.48
CA LEU A 201 -30.94 -13.20 -12.89
C LEU A 201 -31.42 -11.78 -12.57
N GLN A 202 -30.58 -10.74 -12.67
CA GLN A 202 -30.95 -9.37 -12.26
C GLN A 202 -32.09 -8.75 -13.08
N GLU A 203 -32.26 -9.16 -14.34
CA GLU A 203 -33.35 -8.69 -15.22
C GLU A 203 -34.68 -9.43 -14.96
N SER A 204 -34.68 -10.46 -14.09
CA SER A 204 -35.87 -11.25 -13.78
C SER A 204 -36.84 -10.53 -12.84
N SER A 205 -38.14 -10.66 -13.12
CA SER A 205 -39.22 -10.22 -12.23
C SER A 205 -39.40 -11.11 -10.98
N CYS A 206 -38.68 -12.24 -10.89
CA CYS A 206 -38.77 -13.19 -9.79
C CYS A 206 -38.01 -12.71 -8.52
N THR A 207 -38.55 -11.72 -7.82
CA THR A 207 -37.95 -11.11 -6.62
C THR A 207 -37.53 -12.09 -5.52
N HIS A 208 -38.31 -13.15 -5.28
CA HIS A 208 -37.99 -14.16 -4.26
C HIS A 208 -36.78 -15.04 -4.65
N LEU A 209 -36.67 -15.44 -5.92
CA LEU A 209 -35.53 -16.20 -6.43
C LEU A 209 -34.25 -15.35 -6.42
N LEU A 210 -34.35 -14.09 -6.85
CA LEU A 210 -33.27 -13.11 -6.76
C LEU A 210 -32.82 -12.88 -5.30
N GLY A 211 -33.77 -12.78 -4.37
CA GLY A 211 -33.51 -12.65 -2.93
C GLY A 211 -32.79 -13.86 -2.35
N PHE A 212 -33.24 -15.08 -2.69
CA PHE A 212 -32.59 -16.33 -2.32
C PHE A 212 -31.17 -16.41 -2.88
N MET A 213 -30.99 -16.15 -4.17
CA MET A 213 -29.70 -16.18 -4.84
C MET A 213 -28.66 -15.25 -4.17
N ARG A 214 -29.06 -14.00 -3.91
CA ARG A 214 -28.22 -13.01 -3.23
C ARG A 214 -27.91 -13.38 -1.79
N ALA A 215 -28.82 -14.05 -1.09
CA ALA A 215 -28.58 -14.56 0.25
C ALA A 215 -27.55 -15.71 0.23
N THR A 216 -27.67 -16.64 -0.71
CA THR A 216 -26.77 -17.80 -0.87
C THR A 216 -25.35 -17.36 -1.26
N VAL A 217 -25.19 -16.42 -2.20
CA VAL A 217 -23.89 -15.83 -2.55
C VAL A 217 -23.23 -15.16 -1.34
N LYS A 218 -24.00 -14.35 -0.58
CA LYS A 218 -23.49 -13.69 0.65
C LYS A 218 -23.11 -14.68 1.74
N PHE A 219 -23.88 -15.76 1.90
CA PHE A 219 -23.63 -16.83 2.85
C PHE A 219 -22.30 -17.53 2.54
N TRP A 220 -22.10 -17.98 1.30
CA TRP A 220 -20.86 -18.66 0.91
C TRP A 220 -19.65 -17.73 0.89
N HIS A 221 -19.79 -16.48 0.46
CA HIS A 221 -18.74 -15.47 0.58
C HIS A 221 -18.29 -15.29 2.03
N LYS A 222 -19.23 -15.24 2.99
CA LYS A 222 -18.90 -15.15 4.42
C LYS A 222 -18.16 -16.39 4.92
N ILE A 223 -18.64 -17.60 4.60
CA ILE A 223 -17.99 -18.86 5.04
C ILE A 223 -16.58 -18.98 4.48
N LEU A 224 -16.38 -18.70 3.19
CA LEU A 224 -15.06 -18.67 2.57
C LEU A 224 -14.17 -17.65 3.29
N LYS A 225 -14.61 -16.39 3.42
CA LYS A 225 -13.86 -15.35 4.14
C LYS A 225 -13.46 -15.78 5.56
N ASP A 226 -14.40 -16.31 6.35
CA ASP A 226 -14.17 -16.72 7.73
C ASP A 226 -13.20 -17.92 7.83
N LYS A 227 -13.33 -18.93 6.96
CA LYS A 227 -12.43 -20.11 6.93
C LYS A 227 -11.00 -19.70 6.56
N LEU A 228 -10.88 -18.78 5.61
CA LEU A 228 -9.61 -18.32 5.06
C LEU A 228 -8.87 -17.37 6.00
N THR A 229 -9.61 -16.57 6.77
CA THR A 229 -9.08 -15.79 7.88
C THR A 229 -8.53 -16.69 9.01
N ARG A 230 -9.12 -17.88 9.22
CA ARG A 230 -8.70 -18.83 10.27
C ARG A 230 -7.54 -19.75 9.90
N GLN A 231 -7.32 -20.05 8.63
CA GLN A 231 -6.23 -20.94 8.20
C GLN A 231 -4.88 -20.23 8.01
N GLY A 232 -4.81 -18.89 8.10
CA GLY A 232 -3.57 -18.12 7.96
C GLY A 232 -3.00 -18.06 6.53
N ILE A 233 -3.66 -18.70 5.56
CA ILE A 233 -3.21 -18.77 4.16
C ILE A 233 -3.95 -17.70 3.34
N TYR A 234 -3.77 -16.42 3.69
CA TYR A 234 -4.08 -15.29 2.79
C TYR A 234 -3.06 -14.17 2.92
N PRO A 235 -2.47 -13.67 1.81
CA PRO A 235 -1.54 -12.54 1.80
C PRO A 235 -2.23 -11.17 2.01
N TYR A 236 -3.40 -11.14 2.66
CA TYR A 236 -4.20 -9.93 2.87
C TYR A 236 -3.89 -9.21 4.19
N PHE A 237 -3.11 -9.86 5.06
CA PHE A 237 -2.58 -9.35 6.33
C PHE A 237 -1.05 -9.16 6.32
N THR A 238 -0.35 -9.62 5.27
CA THR A 238 1.10 -9.44 5.18
C THR A 238 1.41 -8.13 4.44
N PRO A 239 2.05 -7.14 5.08
CA PRO A 239 2.25 -5.82 4.48
C PRO A 239 3.15 -5.87 3.24
N GLU A 240 4.15 -6.74 3.27
CA GLU A 240 5.03 -7.10 2.14
C GLU A 240 4.28 -7.27 0.80
N TRP A 241 3.07 -7.87 0.80
CA TRP A 241 2.37 -8.20 -0.44
C TRP A 241 1.84 -6.95 -1.14
N TYR A 242 1.04 -6.13 -0.47
CA TYR A 242 0.44 -4.95 -1.12
C TYR A 242 1.48 -3.86 -1.39
N LEU A 243 2.50 -3.73 -0.52
CA LEU A 243 3.62 -2.81 -0.74
C LEU A 243 4.42 -3.22 -1.98
N ALA A 244 4.80 -4.49 -2.11
CA ALA A 244 5.51 -4.99 -3.30
C ALA A 244 4.66 -4.94 -4.58
N GLN A 245 3.35 -5.22 -4.51
CA GLN A 245 2.47 -5.09 -5.69
C GLN A 245 2.41 -3.65 -6.22
N VAL A 246 2.38 -2.65 -5.35
CA VAL A 246 2.37 -1.24 -5.78
C VAL A 246 3.71 -0.81 -6.36
N LEU A 247 4.84 -1.20 -5.77
CA LEU A 247 6.17 -0.96 -6.35
C LEU A 247 6.27 -1.59 -7.76
N LEU A 248 5.81 -2.83 -7.91
CA LEU A 248 5.74 -3.54 -9.19
C LEU A 248 4.84 -2.80 -10.21
N TRP A 249 3.69 -2.28 -9.79
CA TRP A 249 2.81 -1.50 -10.67
C TRP A 249 3.44 -0.16 -11.08
N ILE A 250 4.08 0.57 -10.16
CA ILE A 250 4.81 1.82 -10.47
C ILE A 250 5.94 1.53 -11.47
N GLY A 251 6.76 0.50 -11.21
CA GLY A 251 7.84 0.07 -12.10
C GLY A 251 7.36 -0.29 -13.50
N ASN A 252 6.42 -1.24 -13.61
CA ASN A 252 5.96 -1.78 -14.90
C ASN A 252 5.27 -0.73 -15.79
N HIS A 253 4.58 0.26 -15.20
CA HIS A 253 3.89 1.30 -15.98
C HIS A 253 4.77 2.52 -16.28
N THR A 254 5.94 2.66 -15.67
CA THR A 254 6.84 3.82 -15.87
C THR A 254 7.12 4.08 -17.35
N GLN A 255 7.59 3.08 -18.11
CA GLN A 255 7.90 3.26 -19.54
C GLN A 255 6.66 3.67 -20.37
N PHE A 256 5.49 3.09 -20.09
CA PHE A 256 4.25 3.43 -20.80
C PHE A 256 3.82 4.88 -20.51
N LEU A 257 3.90 5.32 -19.26
CA LEU A 257 3.54 6.67 -18.84
C LEU A 257 4.49 7.70 -19.47
N ASP A 258 5.79 7.45 -19.43
CA ASP A 258 6.81 8.38 -19.96
C ASP A 258 6.84 8.41 -21.50
N GLU A 259 6.68 7.27 -22.20
CA GLU A 259 6.75 7.24 -23.67
C GLU A 259 5.43 7.53 -24.39
N LYS A 260 4.28 7.23 -23.78
CA LYS A 260 2.96 7.31 -24.45
C LYS A 260 2.08 8.40 -23.87
N ILE A 261 2.01 8.54 -22.55
CA ILE A 261 1.07 9.47 -21.90
C ILE A 261 1.66 10.86 -21.75
N GLN A 262 2.90 11.00 -21.25
CA GLN A 262 3.55 12.31 -21.07
C GLN A 262 3.60 13.13 -22.37
N PRO A 263 3.97 12.58 -23.55
CA PRO A 263 4.01 13.36 -24.79
C PRO A 263 2.62 13.79 -25.31
N ILE A 264 1.53 13.21 -24.78
CA ILE A 264 0.16 13.65 -25.06
C ILE A 264 -0.18 14.83 -24.14
N LEU A 265 0.15 14.74 -22.84
CA LEU A 265 -0.03 15.83 -21.88
C LEU A 265 0.76 17.08 -22.28
N ASP A 266 2.02 16.91 -22.70
CA ASP A 266 2.90 17.99 -23.15
C ASP A 266 2.32 18.71 -24.38
N LYS A 267 1.75 17.97 -25.34
CA LYS A 267 1.06 18.54 -26.53
C LYS A 267 -0.19 19.33 -26.18
N VAL A 268 -0.87 18.99 -25.09
CA VAL A 268 -2.04 19.71 -24.57
C VAL A 268 -1.61 20.91 -23.70
N GLY A 269 -0.30 21.07 -23.44
CA GLY A 269 0.23 22.15 -22.61
C GLY A 269 0.03 21.93 -21.11
N SER A 270 -0.23 20.70 -20.68
CA SER A 270 -0.38 20.35 -19.27
C SER A 270 0.99 20.22 -18.59
N SER A 271 1.18 20.89 -17.45
CA SER A 271 2.40 20.78 -16.64
C SER A 271 2.41 19.56 -15.70
N VAL A 272 1.49 18.61 -15.90
CA VAL A 272 1.33 17.42 -15.05
C VAL A 272 2.31 16.34 -15.46
N ASN A 273 3.02 15.76 -14.48
CA ASN A 273 3.86 14.59 -14.69
C ASN A 273 3.02 13.30 -14.51
N ALA A 274 2.77 12.57 -15.59
CA ALA A 274 1.90 11.39 -15.61
C ALA A 274 2.37 10.29 -14.65
N ARG A 275 3.68 10.03 -14.62
CA ARG A 275 4.32 9.02 -13.76
C ARG A 275 4.17 9.35 -12.28
N LEU A 276 4.35 10.62 -11.91
CA LEU A 276 4.17 11.10 -10.54
C LEU A 276 2.71 10.96 -10.09
N GLU A 277 1.74 11.43 -10.88
CA GLU A 277 0.33 11.35 -10.47
C GLU A 277 -0.19 9.90 -10.41
N PHE A 278 0.28 9.01 -11.29
CA PHE A 278 0.01 7.58 -11.18
C PHE A 278 0.57 6.99 -9.88
N SER A 279 1.83 7.29 -9.55
CA SER A 279 2.46 6.85 -8.31
C SER A 279 1.74 7.40 -7.07
N ARG A 280 1.30 8.67 -7.10
CA ARG A 280 0.48 9.29 -6.04
C ARG A 280 -0.87 8.60 -5.89
N GLY A 281 -1.53 8.24 -6.98
CA GLY A 281 -2.79 7.50 -6.96
C GLY A 281 -2.66 6.13 -6.29
N LEU A 282 -1.60 5.38 -6.62
CA LEU A 282 -1.32 4.10 -5.97
C LEU A 282 -0.88 4.26 -4.50
N MET A 283 -0.15 5.34 -4.18
CA MET A 283 0.24 5.65 -2.80
C MET A 283 -1.00 5.86 -1.91
N MET A 284 -2.04 6.54 -2.40
CA MET A 284 -3.29 6.71 -1.62
C MET A 284 -3.93 5.37 -1.23
N LEU A 285 -3.89 4.35 -2.10
CA LEU A 285 -4.42 3.01 -1.79
C LEU A 285 -3.64 2.33 -0.65
N ILE A 286 -2.32 2.51 -0.61
CA ILE A 286 -1.48 2.03 0.52
C ILE A 286 -1.84 2.79 1.79
N LEU A 287 -1.99 4.12 1.72
CA LEU A 287 -2.29 4.94 2.89
C LEU A 287 -3.63 4.54 3.52
N GLU A 288 -4.67 4.33 2.70
CA GLU A 288 -5.97 3.83 3.16
C GLU A 288 -5.87 2.41 3.76
N LYS A 289 -5.08 1.51 3.15
CA LYS A 289 -4.88 0.14 3.66
C LYS A 289 -4.12 0.11 4.98
N LEU A 290 -3.03 0.87 5.10
CA LEU A 290 -2.25 0.99 6.33
C LEU A 290 -3.07 1.56 7.49
N ALA A 291 -3.85 2.62 7.24
CA ALA A 291 -4.72 3.22 8.25
C ALA A 291 -5.79 2.24 8.75
N ALA A 292 -6.26 1.31 7.91
CA ALA A 292 -7.19 0.26 8.30
C ALA A 292 -6.50 -0.91 9.05
N ASP A 293 -5.27 -1.26 8.68
CA ASP A 293 -4.55 -2.42 9.25
C ASP A 293 -3.90 -2.12 10.61
N ILE A 294 -3.29 -0.94 10.76
CA ILE A 294 -2.53 -0.55 11.98
C ILE A 294 -3.33 -0.77 13.27
N PRO A 295 -4.60 -0.31 13.41
CA PRO A 295 -5.37 -0.49 14.64
C PRO A 295 -5.53 -1.95 15.11
N CYS A 296 -5.54 -2.91 14.18
CA CYS A 296 -5.60 -4.33 14.49
C CYS A 296 -4.25 -4.89 14.95
N LEU A 297 -3.14 -4.31 14.47
CA LEU A 297 -1.77 -4.77 14.72
C LEU A 297 -1.13 -4.14 15.95
N LEU A 298 -1.68 -3.04 16.49
CA LEU A 298 -1.16 -2.37 17.69
C LEU A 298 -1.01 -3.29 18.91
N TYR A 299 -1.70 -4.43 19.00
CA TYR A 299 -1.68 -5.30 20.18
C TYR A 299 -0.58 -6.39 20.17
N ASP A 300 0.07 -6.64 19.03
CA ASP A 300 1.15 -7.63 18.91
C ASP A 300 2.48 -6.93 18.57
N ASP A 301 3.45 -7.02 19.47
CA ASP A 301 4.76 -6.35 19.30
C ASP A 301 5.53 -6.84 18.06
N ASN A 302 5.42 -8.13 17.71
CA ASN A 302 6.17 -8.71 16.59
C ASN A 302 5.53 -8.34 15.25
N LEU A 303 4.20 -8.47 15.15
CA LEU A 303 3.48 -8.09 13.92
C LEU A 303 3.58 -6.58 13.66
N PHE A 304 3.58 -5.76 14.71
CA PHE A 304 3.79 -4.32 14.59
C PHE A 304 5.22 -3.98 14.13
N CYS A 305 6.25 -4.65 14.67
CA CYS A 305 7.62 -4.48 14.17
C CYS A 305 7.75 -4.88 12.70
N HIS A 306 7.23 -6.04 12.31
CA HIS A 306 7.25 -6.49 10.91
C HIS A 306 6.58 -5.48 9.97
N LEU A 307 5.44 -4.91 10.37
CA LEU A 307 4.78 -3.83 9.62
C LEU A 307 5.68 -2.60 9.44
N VAL A 308 6.31 -2.12 10.51
CA VAL A 308 7.22 -0.97 10.45
C VAL A 308 8.42 -1.26 9.55
N ASP A 309 8.99 -2.46 9.64
CA ASP A 309 10.15 -2.87 8.85
C ASP A 309 9.81 -2.90 7.35
N GLU A 310 8.70 -3.55 6.96
CA GLU A 310 8.22 -3.58 5.57
C GLU A 310 7.87 -2.18 5.04
N VAL A 311 7.27 -1.31 5.86
CA VAL A 311 6.98 0.09 5.49
C VAL A 311 8.27 0.89 5.27
N LEU A 312 9.29 0.74 6.13
CA LEU A 312 10.57 1.43 5.98
C LEU A 312 11.35 0.95 4.75
N LEU A 313 11.27 -0.35 4.42
CA LEU A 313 11.83 -0.92 3.20
C LEU A 313 11.13 -0.37 1.95
N PHE A 314 9.79 -0.39 1.93
CA PHE A 314 8.97 0.18 0.86
C PHE A 314 9.30 1.66 0.61
N GLU A 315 9.34 2.49 1.67
CA GLU A 315 9.64 3.91 1.57
C GLU A 315 11.04 4.17 0.99
N LYS A 316 12.02 3.36 1.36
CA LYS A 316 13.39 3.42 0.83
C LYS A 316 13.45 3.09 -0.65
N GLU A 317 12.73 2.05 -1.10
CA GLU A 317 12.67 1.67 -2.52
C GLU A 317 11.90 2.72 -3.35
N LEU A 318 10.75 3.18 -2.85
CA LEU A 318 9.91 4.20 -3.49
C LEU A 318 10.68 5.51 -3.77
N HIS A 319 11.48 5.97 -2.81
CA HIS A 319 12.32 7.16 -2.99
C HIS A 319 13.56 6.90 -3.85
N SER A 320 14.29 5.80 -3.63
CA SER A 320 15.59 5.58 -4.28
C SER A 320 15.52 5.01 -5.70
N VAL A 321 14.52 4.16 -5.99
CA VAL A 321 14.35 3.50 -7.30
C VAL A 321 13.34 4.26 -8.16
N HIS A 322 12.18 4.62 -7.59
CA HIS A 322 11.10 5.25 -8.35
C HIS A 322 11.14 6.79 -8.34
N GLY A 323 11.96 7.39 -7.47
CA GLY A 323 12.17 8.84 -7.42
C GLY A 323 10.94 9.62 -6.92
N TYR A 324 10.11 9.01 -6.07
CA TYR A 324 8.97 9.68 -5.48
C TYR A 324 9.42 10.84 -4.57
N PRO A 325 8.86 12.07 -4.71
CA PRO A 325 9.28 13.18 -3.87
C PRO A 325 8.72 13.11 -2.44
N SER A 326 9.59 13.28 -1.45
CA SER A 326 9.26 13.32 -0.02
C SER A 326 8.36 14.49 0.41
N THR A 327 8.04 15.40 -0.50
CA THR A 327 7.07 16.49 -0.30
C THR A 327 5.61 16.01 -0.37
N PHE A 328 5.35 14.81 -0.88
CA PHE A 328 4.02 14.22 -0.97
C PHE A 328 3.74 13.25 0.18
N ALA A 329 2.45 12.99 0.42
CA ALA A 329 2.00 12.03 1.41
C ALA A 329 2.60 10.64 1.14
N ASN A 330 3.09 10.02 2.20
CA ASN A 330 3.86 8.78 2.23
C ASN A 330 3.58 8.06 3.56
N CYS A 331 4.00 6.80 3.70
CA CYS A 331 3.69 5.96 4.85
C CYS A 331 4.24 6.53 6.17
N MET A 332 5.33 7.31 6.14
CA MET A 332 5.92 7.91 7.35
C MET A 332 4.98 8.91 8.02
N HIS A 333 4.00 9.47 7.30
CA HIS A 333 2.94 10.30 7.92
C HIS A 333 2.00 9.47 8.79
N ILE A 334 1.63 8.26 8.37
CA ILE A 334 0.76 7.36 9.15
C ILE A 334 1.51 6.83 10.37
N LEU A 335 2.78 6.43 10.21
CA LEU A 335 3.65 6.06 11.34
C LEU A 335 3.91 7.23 12.31
N SER A 336 3.63 8.47 11.91
CA SER A 336 3.71 9.68 12.74
C SER A 336 2.40 10.03 13.48
N GLU A 337 1.30 9.31 13.24
CA GLU A 337 0.07 9.46 14.00
C GLU A 337 0.26 9.06 15.47
N GLU A 338 -0.35 9.78 16.41
CA GLU A 338 0.00 9.69 17.84
C GLU A 338 -0.06 8.27 18.41
N THR A 339 -1.13 7.52 18.12
CA THR A 339 -1.31 6.16 18.63
C THR A 339 -0.31 5.17 18.05
N CYS A 340 -0.04 5.26 16.75
CA CYS A 340 0.94 4.43 16.06
C CYS A 340 2.36 4.76 16.54
N PHE A 341 2.70 6.05 16.61
CA PHE A 341 4.01 6.55 16.98
C PHE A 341 4.40 6.24 18.43
N GLN A 342 3.49 6.46 19.40
CA GLN A 342 3.77 6.08 20.80
C GLN A 342 3.92 4.57 20.95
N ARG A 343 3.17 3.78 20.17
CA ARG A 343 3.34 2.32 20.16
C ARG A 343 4.69 1.93 19.58
N TRP A 344 5.12 2.57 18.49
CA TRP A 344 6.44 2.36 17.89
C TRP A 344 7.57 2.68 18.88
N LEU A 345 7.58 3.86 19.50
CA LEU A 345 8.57 4.20 20.54
C LEU A 345 8.62 3.17 21.69
N THR A 346 7.45 2.70 22.13
CA THR A 346 7.33 1.70 23.21
C THR A 346 7.94 0.35 22.80
N VAL A 347 7.61 -0.13 21.60
CA VAL A 347 8.08 -1.42 21.07
C VAL A 347 9.57 -1.37 20.73
N GLU A 348 10.03 -0.28 20.10
CA GLU A 348 11.44 -0.05 19.78
C GLU A 348 12.30 -0.02 21.06
N ARG A 349 11.86 0.72 22.10
CA ARG A 349 12.51 0.71 23.42
C ARG A 349 12.59 -0.70 23.99
N LYS A 350 11.48 -1.46 23.96
CA LYS A 350 11.42 -2.82 24.50
C LYS A 350 12.45 -3.74 23.84
N PHE A 351 12.49 -3.78 22.50
CA PHE A 351 13.42 -4.62 21.76
C PHE A 351 14.88 -4.15 21.90
N ALA A 352 15.14 -2.84 21.93
CA ALA A 352 16.47 -2.31 22.17
C ALA A 352 17.02 -2.72 23.55
N LEU A 353 16.21 -2.64 24.61
CA LEU A 353 16.59 -3.09 25.96
C LEU A 353 16.85 -4.60 26.01
N GLN A 354 16.00 -5.41 25.36
CA GLN A 354 16.21 -6.87 25.26
C GLN A 354 17.49 -7.22 24.51
N LYS A 355 17.80 -6.52 23.41
CA LYS A 355 19.04 -6.70 22.64
C LYS A 355 20.26 -6.30 23.46
N MET A 356 20.14 -5.24 24.29
CA MET A 356 21.16 -4.78 25.22
C MET A 356 21.47 -5.81 26.33
N ASP A 357 20.44 -6.45 26.90
CA ASP A 357 20.63 -7.55 27.87
C ASP A 357 21.26 -8.79 27.23
N SER A 358 20.82 -9.13 26.02
CA SER A 358 21.36 -10.26 25.23
C SER A 358 22.85 -10.07 24.90
N MET A 359 23.28 -8.87 24.48
CA MET A 359 24.70 -8.62 24.16
C MET A 359 25.60 -8.62 25.40
N LEU A 360 25.16 -8.07 26.54
CA LEU A 360 25.96 -8.07 27.78
C LEU A 360 26.07 -9.46 28.43
N SER A 361 25.12 -10.34 28.14
CA SER A 361 25.10 -11.75 28.57
C SER A 361 25.92 -12.68 27.66
N SER A 362 26.41 -12.20 26.52
CA SER A 362 27.24 -12.99 25.60
C SER A 362 28.60 -13.32 26.19
N GLU A 363 29.09 -14.56 26.01
CA GLU A 363 30.44 -14.96 26.42
C GLU A 363 31.53 -14.11 25.71
N ALA A 364 31.25 -13.67 24.48
CA ALA A 364 32.15 -12.86 23.67
C ALA A 364 32.10 -11.36 23.98
N ALA A 365 31.12 -10.89 24.78
CA ALA A 365 30.79 -9.46 24.98
C ALA A 365 31.99 -8.55 25.27
N TRP A 366 32.98 -9.07 26.02
CA TRP A 366 34.15 -8.32 26.51
C TRP A 366 35.43 -8.57 25.69
N ILE A 367 35.36 -9.40 24.65
CA ILE A 367 36.47 -9.71 23.76
C ILE A 367 36.49 -8.65 22.65
N SER A 368 37.69 -8.21 22.25
CA SER A 368 37.82 -7.31 21.11
C SER A 368 37.46 -8.04 19.82
N GLN A 369 36.64 -7.40 18.98
CA GLN A 369 36.09 -8.00 17.77
C GLN A 369 37.18 -8.32 16.72
N TYR A 370 38.27 -7.54 16.73
CA TYR A 370 39.35 -7.57 15.74
C TYR A 370 40.67 -8.09 16.32
N LYS A 371 40.61 -8.90 17.39
CA LYS A 371 41.77 -9.39 18.15
C LYS A 371 42.89 -10.04 17.31
N ASP A 372 42.55 -10.61 16.16
CA ASP A 372 43.49 -11.28 15.25
C ASP A 372 44.05 -10.36 14.14
N ILE A 373 43.69 -9.07 14.13
CA ILE A 373 44.11 -8.06 13.15
C ILE A 373 44.75 -6.87 13.87
N THR A 374 46.06 -6.98 14.14
CA THR A 374 46.83 -6.03 14.97
C THR A 374 46.84 -4.59 14.47
N ASP A 375 46.63 -4.40 13.17
CA ASP A 375 46.80 -3.10 12.50
C ASP A 375 45.47 -2.35 12.33
N VAL A 376 44.36 -2.88 12.88
CA VAL A 376 43.00 -2.33 12.72
C VAL A 376 42.37 -1.89 14.05
N ASP A 377 42.68 -2.52 15.18
CA ASP A 377 42.01 -2.26 16.47
C ASP A 377 42.79 -1.32 17.41
N GLU A 378 43.07 -0.09 16.97
CA GLU A 378 43.73 0.92 17.80
C GLU A 378 42.95 1.24 19.10
N MET A 379 41.62 1.06 19.06
CA MET A 379 40.69 1.37 20.15
C MET A 379 40.35 0.17 21.06
N LYS A 380 40.78 -1.06 20.71
CA LYS A 380 40.52 -2.32 21.44
C LYS A 380 39.05 -2.50 21.81
N VAL A 381 38.17 -2.33 20.81
CA VAL A 381 36.72 -2.22 20.99
C VAL A 381 36.09 -3.58 21.34
N PRO A 382 35.40 -3.72 22.49
CA PRO A 382 34.68 -4.94 22.83
C PRO A 382 33.41 -5.13 21.98
N ASP A 383 33.09 -6.39 21.67
CA ASP A 383 31.90 -6.79 20.90
C ASP A 383 30.58 -6.16 21.39
N CYS A 384 30.39 -6.03 22.72
CA CYS A 384 29.18 -5.42 23.27
C CYS A 384 29.06 -3.91 22.96
N ALA A 385 30.18 -3.20 22.85
CA ALA A 385 30.19 -1.77 22.55
C ALA A 385 29.90 -1.52 21.06
N GLU A 386 30.48 -2.33 20.17
CA GLU A 386 30.21 -2.25 18.74
C GLU A 386 28.76 -2.65 18.41
N THR A 387 28.27 -3.74 19.02
CA THR A 387 26.88 -4.17 18.85
C THR A 387 25.90 -3.12 19.37
N PHE A 388 26.25 -2.40 20.45
CA PHE A 388 25.46 -1.29 20.97
C PHE A 388 25.45 -0.08 20.03
N MET A 389 26.59 0.35 19.50
CA MET A 389 26.64 1.45 18.53
C MET A 389 25.93 1.09 17.21
N THR A 390 26.02 -0.17 16.78
CA THR A 390 25.26 -0.69 15.63
C THR A 390 23.74 -0.64 15.88
N LEU A 391 23.29 -1.01 17.08
CA LEU A 391 21.88 -0.89 17.47
C LEU A 391 21.40 0.57 17.41
N LEU A 392 22.20 1.51 17.91
CA LEU A 392 21.88 2.94 17.81
C LEU A 392 21.84 3.43 16.36
N LEU A 393 22.76 2.99 15.49
CA LEU A 393 22.73 3.30 14.05
C LEU A 393 21.46 2.78 13.36
N VAL A 394 21.04 1.55 13.67
CA VAL A 394 19.79 0.97 13.16
C VAL A 394 18.59 1.82 13.60
N ILE A 395 18.53 2.24 14.87
CA ILE A 395 17.48 3.15 15.35
C ILE A 395 17.53 4.48 14.57
N THR A 396 18.71 5.09 14.38
CA THR A 396 18.88 6.32 13.57
C THR A 396 18.33 6.15 12.15
N ASP A 397 18.63 5.04 11.47
CA ASP A 397 18.17 4.79 10.09
C ASP A 397 16.64 4.75 9.98
N ARG A 398 15.98 4.24 11.03
CA ARG A 398 14.52 4.05 11.11
C ARG A 398 13.75 5.36 11.28
N TYR A 399 14.24 6.29 12.10
CA TYR A 399 13.51 7.55 12.39
C TYR A 399 13.99 8.77 11.59
N LYS A 400 15.18 8.75 10.98
CA LYS A 400 15.73 9.91 10.25
C LYS A 400 14.82 10.45 9.14
N ASN A 401 14.00 9.59 8.54
CA ASN A 401 13.08 9.89 7.45
C ASN A 401 11.68 10.36 7.90
N LEU A 402 11.42 10.48 9.22
CA LEU A 402 10.14 11.00 9.71
C LEU A 402 9.85 12.42 9.16
N PRO A 403 8.59 12.75 8.86
CA PRO A 403 8.24 14.02 8.22
C PRO A 403 8.34 15.23 9.17
N THR A 404 8.17 15.04 10.48
CA THR A 404 8.12 16.14 11.47
C THR A 404 9.29 16.08 12.45
N ALA A 405 9.90 17.25 12.71
CA ALA A 405 11.06 17.34 13.59
C ALA A 405 10.73 16.94 15.04
N SER A 406 9.54 17.29 15.56
CA SER A 406 9.07 16.87 16.90
C SER A 406 9.08 15.34 17.08
N ARG A 407 8.73 14.57 16.05
CA ARG A 407 8.77 13.10 16.08
C ARG A 407 10.22 12.58 16.07
N LYS A 408 11.13 13.21 15.31
CA LYS A 408 12.56 12.88 15.36
C LYS A 408 13.18 13.16 16.73
N LEU A 409 12.82 14.28 17.37
CA LEU A 409 13.28 14.63 18.71
C LEU A 409 12.83 13.63 19.77
N GLN A 410 11.59 13.11 19.69
CA GLN A 410 11.13 12.06 20.61
C GLN A 410 11.92 10.75 20.44
N PHE A 411 12.34 10.40 19.22
CA PHE A 411 13.24 9.28 18.98
C PHE A 411 14.70 9.55 19.43
N LEU A 412 15.18 10.80 19.31
CA LEU A 412 16.48 11.21 19.83
C LEU A 412 16.55 11.08 21.36
N GLU A 413 15.48 11.47 22.08
CA GLU A 413 15.41 11.24 23.53
C GLU A 413 15.39 9.74 23.88
N LEU A 414 14.71 8.89 23.09
CA LEU A 414 14.84 7.43 23.23
C LEU A 414 16.29 6.94 23.03
N GLN A 415 17.03 7.48 22.06
CA GLN A 415 18.45 7.13 21.90
C GLN A 415 19.31 7.58 23.08
N LYS A 416 19.08 8.78 23.62
CA LYS A 416 19.79 9.32 24.79
C LYS A 416 19.50 8.48 26.04
N ASP A 417 18.25 8.07 26.25
CA ASP A 417 17.86 7.12 27.29
C ASP A 417 18.62 5.78 27.15
N LEU A 418 18.71 5.22 25.94
CA LEU A 418 19.41 3.95 25.70
C LEU A 418 20.92 4.05 25.98
N VAL A 419 21.55 5.20 25.70
CA VAL A 419 22.94 5.48 26.08
C VAL A 419 23.09 5.58 27.60
N ASP A 420 22.14 6.21 28.29
CA ASP A 420 22.12 6.31 29.76
C ASP A 420 21.98 4.91 30.41
N ASP A 421 21.01 4.12 29.95
CA ASP A 421 20.79 2.74 30.37
C ASP A 421 22.04 1.86 30.15
N PHE A 422 22.69 1.95 28.99
CA PHE A 422 23.90 1.19 28.72
C PHE A 422 25.05 1.62 29.65
N ARG A 423 25.26 2.93 29.86
CA ARG A 423 26.25 3.45 30.82
C ARG A 423 25.96 2.96 32.24
N ILE A 424 24.70 2.91 32.66
CA ILE A 424 24.30 2.37 33.98
C ILE A 424 24.68 0.88 34.08
N ARG A 425 24.39 0.07 33.06
CA ARG A 425 24.77 -1.36 33.04
C ARG A 425 26.28 -1.56 33.05
N LEU A 426 27.04 -0.81 32.22
CA LEU A 426 28.51 -0.81 32.27
C LEU A 426 29.03 -0.45 33.67
N THR A 427 28.42 0.53 34.32
CA THR A 427 28.77 0.95 35.70
C THR A 427 28.46 -0.15 36.73
N GLN A 428 27.40 -0.93 36.55
CA GLN A 428 27.06 -2.06 37.41
C GLN A 428 28.10 -3.19 37.27
N VAL A 429 28.39 -3.63 36.05
CA VAL A 429 29.42 -4.66 35.79
C VAL A 429 30.80 -4.19 36.28
N MET A 430 31.16 -2.91 36.07
CA MET A 430 32.39 -2.33 36.61
C MET A 430 32.45 -2.40 38.15
N LYS A 431 31.31 -2.22 38.84
CA LYS A 431 31.25 -2.27 40.30
C LYS A 431 31.56 -3.67 40.82
N GLU A 432 31.05 -4.71 40.16
CA GLU A 432 31.36 -6.12 40.47
C GLU A 432 32.88 -6.40 40.36
N GLU A 433 33.51 -5.91 39.29
CA GLU A 433 34.95 -6.08 39.02
C GLU A 433 35.86 -5.13 39.85
N THR A 434 35.33 -4.31 40.75
CA THR A 434 36.14 -3.29 41.49
C THR A 434 37.29 -3.90 42.30
N ARG A 435 37.18 -5.16 42.74
CA ARG A 435 38.25 -5.87 43.45
C ARG A 435 39.43 -6.25 42.54
N ALA A 436 39.19 -6.35 41.23
CA ALA A 436 40.15 -6.72 40.20
C ALA A 436 40.25 -5.59 39.15
N SER A 437 40.56 -4.37 39.59
CA SER A 437 40.63 -3.18 38.71
C SER A 437 41.67 -3.27 37.58
N LEU A 438 42.61 -4.23 37.64
CA LEU A 438 43.58 -4.55 36.57
C LEU A 438 43.20 -5.80 35.77
N GLY A 439 42.01 -6.35 36.00
CA GLY A 439 41.48 -7.52 35.33
C GLY A 439 40.98 -7.18 33.93
N PHE A 440 41.07 -8.16 33.03
CA PHE A 440 40.70 -8.05 31.62
C PHE A 440 39.34 -7.36 31.40
N ARG A 441 38.30 -7.78 32.14
CA ARG A 441 36.94 -7.25 31.99
C ARG A 441 36.83 -5.78 32.41
N TYR A 442 37.58 -5.35 33.43
CA TYR A 442 37.63 -3.94 33.86
C TYR A 442 38.23 -3.05 32.77
N CYS A 443 39.33 -3.52 32.15
CA CYS A 443 39.97 -2.84 31.02
C CYS A 443 39.07 -2.82 29.78
N ALA A 444 38.36 -3.92 29.48
CA ALA A 444 37.40 -3.99 28.38
C ALA A 444 36.24 -2.98 28.56
N ILE A 445 35.66 -2.88 29.77
CA ILE A 445 34.64 -1.86 30.08
C ILE A 445 35.22 -0.45 29.85
N LEU A 446 36.48 -0.21 30.22
CA LEU A 446 37.11 1.10 30.03
C LEU A 446 37.28 1.46 28.55
N ASN A 447 37.71 0.49 27.73
CA ASN A 447 37.78 0.63 26.26
C ASN A 447 36.38 0.91 25.68
N ALA A 448 35.34 0.18 26.10
CA ALA A 448 33.96 0.40 25.67
C ALA A 448 33.47 1.82 26.00
N VAL A 449 33.68 2.31 27.23
CA VAL A 449 33.30 3.67 27.63
C VAL A 449 34.03 4.72 26.79
N ASN A 450 35.34 4.55 26.54
CA ASN A 450 36.11 5.47 25.71
C ASN A 450 35.68 5.44 24.24
N TYR A 451 35.38 4.26 23.70
CA TYR A 451 34.90 4.08 22.33
C TYR A 451 33.56 4.78 22.11
N ILE A 452 32.56 4.50 22.96
CA ILE A 452 31.22 5.10 22.86
C ILE A 452 31.28 6.62 23.03
N SER A 453 32.11 7.12 23.96
CA SER A 453 32.35 8.56 24.12
C SER A 453 32.89 9.20 22.82
N ALA A 454 33.87 8.57 22.17
CA ALA A 454 34.44 9.04 20.91
C ALA A 454 33.43 9.01 19.75
N VAL A 455 32.72 7.88 19.56
CA VAL A 455 31.74 7.74 18.47
C VAL A 455 30.56 8.71 18.64
N LEU A 456 30.10 8.96 19.87
CA LEU A 456 29.06 9.96 20.12
C LEU A 456 29.53 11.39 19.85
N ALA A 457 30.81 11.70 20.10
CA ALA A 457 31.40 12.98 19.72
C ALA A 457 31.48 13.12 18.19
N ASP A 458 31.93 12.10 17.47
CA ASP A 458 31.92 12.09 16.00
C ASP A 458 30.49 12.19 15.43
N TRP A 459 29.49 11.65 16.14
CA TRP A 459 28.08 11.75 15.74
C TRP A 459 27.48 13.13 15.98
N ALA A 460 27.92 13.86 17.00
CA ALA A 460 27.47 15.23 17.26
C ALA A 460 27.73 16.15 16.04
N ASP A 461 28.86 15.96 15.36
CA ASP A 461 29.26 16.73 14.18
C ASP A 461 28.56 16.32 12.87
N ASN A 462 27.77 15.22 12.88
CA ASN A 462 27.03 14.80 11.68
C ASN A 462 25.87 15.75 11.38
N VAL A 463 25.72 16.12 10.11
CA VAL A 463 24.68 17.04 9.58
C VAL A 463 23.27 16.72 10.09
N PHE A 464 22.93 15.43 10.22
CA PHE A 464 21.64 14.99 10.74
C PHE A 464 21.41 15.40 12.21
N PHE A 465 22.39 15.19 13.09
CA PHE A 465 22.25 15.54 14.51
C PHE A 465 22.35 17.05 14.75
N LEU A 466 23.14 17.77 13.94
CA LEU A 466 23.14 19.25 13.90
C LEU A 466 21.75 19.81 13.50
N GLN A 467 21.07 19.19 12.53
CA GLN A 467 19.68 19.55 12.18
C GLN A 467 18.70 19.28 13.33
N LEU A 468 18.89 18.21 14.11
CA LEU A 468 18.09 17.95 15.30
C LEU A 468 18.37 18.94 16.44
N GLN A 469 19.64 19.36 16.62
CA GLN A 469 20.01 20.41 17.58
C GLN A 469 19.28 21.72 17.24
N GLN A 470 19.33 22.15 15.97
CA GLN A 470 18.59 23.33 15.51
C GLN A 470 17.08 23.18 15.73
N ALA A 471 16.50 22.02 15.42
CA ALA A 471 15.07 21.78 15.59
C ALA A 471 14.63 21.79 17.07
N ALA A 472 15.45 21.25 17.98
CA ALA A 472 15.19 21.34 19.41
C ALA A 472 15.16 22.81 19.86
N LEU A 473 16.16 23.58 19.43
CA LEU A 473 16.25 25.02 19.67
C LEU A 473 15.07 25.80 19.12
N GLU A 474 14.57 25.49 17.92
CA GLU A 474 13.37 26.10 17.35
C GLU A 474 12.13 25.87 18.22
N VAL A 475 11.95 24.65 18.75
CA VAL A 475 10.86 24.33 19.70
C VAL A 475 11.03 25.08 21.05
N PHE A 476 12.27 25.26 21.54
CA PHE A 476 12.52 26.10 22.72
C PHE A 476 12.31 27.60 22.45
N ALA A 477 12.56 28.06 21.22
CA ALA A 477 12.41 29.46 20.82
C ALA A 477 10.95 29.88 20.61
N GLU A 478 10.08 28.99 20.11
CA GLU A 478 8.64 29.23 20.02
C GLU A 478 8.03 29.53 21.40
N ASN A 479 8.52 28.87 22.46
CA ASN A 479 8.13 29.13 23.84
C ASN A 479 8.68 30.45 24.42
N ASN A 480 9.74 31.02 23.84
CA ASN A 480 10.50 32.15 24.40
C ASN A 480 10.60 33.39 23.48
N THR A 481 9.95 33.39 22.30
CA THR A 481 9.91 34.53 21.34
C THR A 481 11.28 35.03 20.84
N LEU A 482 12.23 34.13 20.62
CA LEU A 482 13.58 34.46 20.12
C LEU A 482 13.63 34.62 18.58
N SER A 483 14.51 35.51 18.09
CA SER A 483 14.71 35.73 16.66
C SER A 483 15.59 34.63 16.03
N LYS A 484 15.30 34.24 14.77
CA LYS A 484 16.09 33.23 14.03
C LYS A 484 17.60 33.52 13.99
N LEU A 485 18.01 34.79 13.97
CA LEU A 485 19.42 35.17 13.95
C LEU A 485 20.09 34.98 15.33
N GLN A 486 19.35 35.19 16.41
CA GLN A 486 19.79 34.88 17.78
C GLN A 486 19.82 33.36 17.99
N LEU A 487 18.89 32.63 17.36
CA LEU A 487 18.83 31.18 17.46
C LEU A 487 20.02 30.47 16.80
N GLY A 488 20.45 30.94 15.63
CA GLY A 488 21.69 30.45 15.00
C GLY A 488 22.95 30.76 15.84
N GLN A 489 22.96 31.89 16.56
CA GLN A 489 24.04 32.22 17.50
C GLN A 489 24.00 31.31 18.73
N LEU A 490 22.82 31.05 19.31
CA LEU A 490 22.63 30.09 20.40
C LEU A 490 23.05 28.68 19.99
N ALA A 491 22.64 28.19 18.80
CA ALA A 491 23.07 26.89 18.28
C ALA A 491 24.59 26.76 18.14
N SER A 492 25.31 27.85 17.82
CA SER A 492 26.78 27.87 17.77
C SER A 492 27.47 27.99 19.13
N MET A 493 26.71 28.25 20.21
CA MET A 493 27.20 28.41 21.58
C MET A 493 26.71 27.32 22.54
N GLU A 494 25.66 26.58 22.17
CA GLU A 494 25.12 25.47 22.94
C GLU A 494 25.89 24.17 22.71
N SER A 495 25.89 23.36 23.77
CA SER A 495 26.36 21.98 23.77
C SER A 495 25.64 21.12 22.74
N SER A 496 26.33 20.12 22.18
CA SER A 496 25.74 19.18 21.24
C SER A 496 24.64 18.34 21.90
N VAL A 497 23.80 17.69 21.07
CA VAL A 497 22.69 16.83 21.53
C VAL A 497 23.12 15.63 22.38
N PHE A 498 24.41 15.26 22.35
CA PHE A 498 24.97 14.14 23.12
C PHE A 498 25.93 14.57 24.24
N ASP A 499 26.21 15.87 24.41
CA ASP A 499 27.26 16.34 25.34
C ASP A 499 27.02 15.91 26.79
N ASP A 500 25.78 15.89 27.27
CA ASP A 500 25.48 15.41 28.63
C ASP A 500 25.82 13.92 28.80
N MET A 501 25.53 13.10 27.78
CA MET A 501 25.84 11.67 27.76
C MET A 501 27.35 11.44 27.69
N ILE A 502 28.05 12.17 26.81
CA ILE A 502 29.51 12.17 26.68
C ILE A 502 30.16 12.58 28.01
N ASN A 503 29.70 13.68 28.64
CA ASN A 503 30.18 14.13 29.95
C ASN A 503 30.00 13.06 31.04
N LEU A 504 28.91 12.30 31.02
CA LEU A 504 28.68 11.21 31.99
C LEU A 504 29.58 9.99 31.71
N LEU A 505 29.86 9.67 30.44
CA LEU A 505 30.83 8.64 30.05
C LEU A 505 32.28 9.05 30.40
N GLU A 506 32.66 10.31 30.15
CA GLU A 506 33.99 10.85 30.49
C GLU A 506 34.24 10.87 32.00
N ARG A 507 33.23 11.20 32.82
CA ARG A 507 33.31 11.07 34.29
C ARG A 507 33.56 9.62 34.71
N LEU A 508 32.80 8.67 34.15
CA LEU A 508 33.00 7.24 34.42
C LEU A 508 34.42 6.78 34.01
N LYS A 509 34.90 7.21 32.83
CA LYS A 509 36.26 6.95 32.34
C LYS A 509 37.33 7.46 33.31
N HIS A 510 37.19 8.70 33.78
CA HIS A 510 38.12 9.33 34.72
C HIS A 510 38.12 8.62 36.09
N ASP A 511 36.95 8.27 36.62
CA ASP A 511 36.82 7.51 37.88
C ASP A 511 37.48 6.12 37.77
N MET A 512 37.30 5.44 36.64
CA MET A 512 37.91 4.13 36.37
C MET A 512 39.43 4.21 36.24
N LEU A 513 39.95 5.15 35.44
CA LEU A 513 41.39 5.40 35.31
C LEU A 513 42.03 5.73 36.65
N THR A 514 41.40 6.60 37.45
CA THR A 514 41.90 6.98 38.77
C THR A 514 42.03 5.78 39.70
N ARG A 515 41.05 4.87 39.69
CA ARG A 515 41.10 3.60 40.47
C ARG A 515 42.22 2.67 40.01
N GLN A 516 42.46 2.54 38.71
CA GLN A 516 43.59 1.75 38.18
C GLN A 516 44.93 2.35 38.62
N VAL A 517 45.08 3.67 38.49
CA VAL A 517 46.29 4.39 38.92
C VAL A 517 46.52 4.23 40.43
N ASP A 518 45.49 4.37 41.26
CA ASP A 518 45.59 4.17 42.71
C ASP A 518 45.90 2.72 43.12
N HIS A 519 45.43 1.74 42.35
CA HIS A 519 45.77 0.33 42.58
C HIS A 519 47.25 0.08 42.28
N VAL A 520 47.72 0.42 41.07
CA VAL A 520 49.12 0.21 40.67
C VAL A 520 50.06 1.00 41.55
N PHE A 521 49.75 2.28 41.82
CA PHE A 521 50.56 3.12 42.70
C PHE A 521 50.67 2.54 44.12
N ARG A 522 49.63 1.87 44.64
CA ARG A 522 49.67 1.21 45.95
C ARG A 522 50.61 0.00 45.95
N GLU A 523 50.49 -0.90 44.97
CA GLU A 523 51.40 -2.04 44.83
C GLU A 523 52.86 -1.59 44.69
N VAL A 524 53.10 -0.58 43.84
CA VAL A 524 54.42 0.00 43.60
C VAL A 524 54.99 0.67 44.87
N LYS A 525 54.16 1.40 45.63
CA LYS A 525 54.52 1.99 46.94
C LYS A 525 54.80 0.92 48.00
N ASP A 526 54.09 -0.19 47.98
CA ASP A 526 54.33 -1.32 48.88
C ASP A 526 55.64 -2.05 48.55
N ALA A 527 55.95 -2.24 47.27
CA ALA A 527 57.24 -2.77 46.80
C ALA A 527 58.41 -1.83 47.11
N ALA A 528 58.20 -0.50 47.07
CA ALA A 528 59.20 0.52 47.37
C ALA A 528 59.61 0.62 48.86
N LYS A 529 58.95 -0.11 49.78
CA LYS A 529 59.22 -0.02 51.24
C LYS A 529 60.66 -0.32 51.64
N LEU A 530 61.36 -1.18 50.89
CA LEU A 530 62.77 -1.48 51.11
C LEU A 530 63.65 -0.33 50.59
N TYR A 531 63.43 0.11 49.36
CA TYR A 531 64.15 1.23 48.75
C TYR A 531 64.03 2.55 49.54
N LYS A 532 62.86 2.83 50.11
CA LYS A 532 62.67 3.97 51.02
C LYS A 532 63.59 3.93 52.24
N LYS A 533 63.95 2.73 52.73
CA LYS A 533 64.81 2.50 53.91
C LYS A 533 66.27 2.21 53.56
N GLU A 534 66.66 2.43 52.30
CA GLU A 534 68.03 2.26 51.84
C GLU A 534 68.99 3.17 52.61
N ARG A 535 70.22 2.72 52.86
CA ARG A 535 71.16 3.45 53.73
C ARG A 535 71.98 4.47 52.92
N TRP A 536 71.27 5.45 52.36
CA TRP A 536 71.81 6.49 51.46
C TRP A 536 73.06 7.25 51.98
N LEU A 537 73.25 7.37 53.29
CA LEU A 537 74.43 7.98 53.91
C LEU A 537 75.67 7.06 53.99
N SER A 538 75.49 5.74 53.88
CA SER A 538 76.56 4.74 54.06
C SER A 538 76.87 3.96 52.78
N LEU A 539 76.43 4.45 51.63
CA LEU A 539 76.83 3.89 50.34
C LEU A 539 78.26 4.34 50.00
N PRO A 540 79.10 3.45 49.44
CA PRO A 540 80.47 3.78 49.07
C PRO A 540 80.51 4.83 47.95
N SER A 541 81.62 5.55 47.85
CA SER A 541 81.83 6.59 46.84
C SER A 541 82.06 6.02 45.44
N GLN A 542 81.85 6.83 44.39
CA GLN A 542 82.06 6.39 43.00
C GLN A 542 83.51 5.92 42.72
N SER A 543 84.50 6.43 43.46
CA SER A 543 85.90 5.99 43.35
C SER A 543 86.16 4.61 43.95
N GLU A 544 85.26 4.10 44.79
CA GLU A 544 85.35 2.77 45.43
C GLU A 544 84.54 1.69 44.70
N GLN A 545 83.65 2.07 43.77
CA GLN A 545 82.84 1.15 42.97
C GLN A 545 83.21 1.19 41.49
N ALA A 546 83.85 0.12 40.99
CA ALA A 546 84.28 0.03 39.60
C ALA A 546 83.13 -0.05 38.56
N VAL A 547 81.94 -0.50 38.95
CA VAL A 547 80.73 -0.57 38.11
C VAL A 547 79.50 -0.31 38.97
N MET A 548 78.67 0.65 38.57
CA MET A 548 77.36 0.88 39.19
C MET A 548 76.31 -0.09 38.66
N SER A 549 75.45 -0.58 39.54
CA SER A 549 74.32 -1.47 39.22
C SER A 549 73.05 -0.97 39.89
N LEU A 550 71.88 -1.48 39.47
CA LEU A 550 70.60 -1.13 40.09
C LEU A 550 70.59 -1.51 41.58
N SER A 551 70.16 -0.59 42.45
CA SER A 551 69.96 -0.90 43.87
C SER A 551 69.07 -2.13 44.07
N SER A 552 69.56 -3.13 44.81
CA SER A 552 68.83 -4.39 45.02
C SER A 552 67.46 -4.18 45.71
N SER A 553 67.35 -3.14 46.55
CA SER A 553 66.12 -2.69 47.19
C SER A 553 65.14 -1.97 46.25
N ALA A 554 65.62 -1.40 45.14
CA ALA A 554 64.80 -0.81 44.06
C ALA A 554 64.25 -1.84 43.07
N CYS A 555 64.87 -3.02 42.99
CA CYS A 555 64.49 -4.06 42.04
C CYS A 555 63.00 -4.47 42.15
N PRO A 556 62.41 -4.73 43.34
CA PRO A 556 60.98 -5.02 43.47
C PRO A 556 60.08 -3.89 42.94
N LEU A 557 60.41 -2.63 43.27
CA LEU A 557 59.71 -1.43 42.81
C LEU A 557 59.66 -1.36 41.28
N LEU A 558 60.79 -1.53 40.60
CA LEU A 558 60.88 -1.44 39.14
C LEU A 558 60.26 -2.64 38.43
N LEU A 559 60.39 -3.86 38.98
CA LEU A 559 59.74 -5.05 38.43
C LEU A 559 58.21 -4.93 38.50
N THR A 560 57.65 -4.58 39.66
CA THR A 560 56.20 -4.37 39.81
C THR A 560 55.70 -3.28 38.86
N LEU A 561 56.42 -2.15 38.73
CA LEU A 561 56.04 -1.08 37.81
C LEU A 561 56.06 -1.54 36.34
N ARG A 562 57.12 -2.21 35.90
CA ARG A 562 57.24 -2.77 34.54
C ARG A 562 56.09 -3.73 34.23
N ASP A 563 55.83 -4.67 35.13
CA ASP A 563 54.86 -5.75 34.90
C ASP A 563 53.43 -5.20 34.83
N ARG A 564 53.09 -4.18 35.63
CA ARG A 564 51.79 -3.50 35.55
C ARG A 564 51.65 -2.59 34.32
N LEU A 565 52.71 -1.91 33.91
CA LEU A 565 52.70 -1.13 32.65
C LEU A 565 52.45 -2.05 31.46
N LEU A 566 53.19 -3.16 31.34
CA LEU A 566 53.02 -4.13 30.25
C LEU A 566 51.63 -4.79 30.26
N GLN A 567 51.12 -5.16 31.44
CA GLN A 567 49.77 -5.72 31.58
C GLN A 567 48.68 -4.77 31.06
N LEU A 568 48.79 -3.47 31.37
CA LEU A 568 47.79 -2.48 30.96
C LEU A 568 47.99 -2.00 29.52
N GLU A 569 49.23 -1.92 29.02
CA GLU A 569 49.53 -1.66 27.60
C GLU A 569 48.86 -2.71 26.70
N GLN A 570 48.88 -3.98 27.10
CA GLN A 570 48.24 -5.06 26.36
C GLN A 570 46.70 -4.98 26.38
N GLN A 571 46.08 -4.48 27.45
CA GLN A 571 44.63 -4.52 27.63
C GLN A 571 43.90 -3.21 27.28
N LEU A 572 44.50 -2.06 27.53
CA LEU A 572 43.92 -0.75 27.24
C LEU A 572 44.25 -0.30 25.81
N CYS A 573 43.38 0.50 25.20
CA CYS A 573 43.70 1.21 23.96
C CYS A 573 44.79 2.28 24.18
N PHE A 574 45.45 2.72 23.11
CA PHE A 574 46.61 3.63 23.22
C PHE A 574 46.28 4.95 23.92
N SER A 575 45.12 5.55 23.64
CA SER A 575 44.68 6.81 24.24
C SER A 575 44.45 6.69 25.75
N LEU A 576 43.77 5.62 26.19
CA LEU A 576 43.57 5.30 27.61
C LEU A 576 44.88 5.00 28.33
N PHE A 577 45.73 4.14 27.75
CA PHE A 577 47.02 3.80 28.34
C PHE A 577 47.92 5.03 28.50
N LYS A 578 47.90 5.95 27.52
CA LYS A 578 48.64 7.21 27.57
C LYS A 578 48.22 8.09 28.75
N VAL A 579 46.92 8.24 28.99
CA VAL A 579 46.40 9.00 30.15
C VAL A 579 46.76 8.28 31.46
N PHE A 580 46.58 6.95 31.51
CA PHE A 580 46.91 6.13 32.67
C PHE A 580 48.37 6.31 33.13
N TRP A 581 49.35 6.13 32.24
CA TRP A 581 50.76 6.18 32.66
C TRP A 581 51.19 7.60 33.04
N GLN A 582 50.62 8.63 32.43
CA GLN A 582 50.89 10.03 32.79
C GLN A 582 50.41 10.34 34.22
N MET A 583 49.17 9.96 34.55
CA MET A 583 48.63 10.07 35.91
C MET A 583 49.44 9.26 36.94
N LEU A 584 49.94 8.08 36.56
CA LEU A 584 50.79 7.26 37.42
C LEU A 584 52.16 7.92 37.67
N VAL A 585 52.80 8.46 36.64
CA VAL A 585 54.10 9.14 36.77
C VAL A 585 54.00 10.38 37.66
N GLU A 586 52.92 11.16 37.57
CA GLU A 586 52.73 12.31 38.47
C GLU A 586 52.67 11.89 39.96
N LYS A 587 52.00 10.78 40.28
CA LYS A 587 52.00 10.24 41.65
C LYS A 587 53.37 9.68 42.07
N LEU A 588 54.10 9.04 41.14
CA LEU A 588 55.44 8.51 41.41
C LEU A 588 56.49 9.62 41.61
N ASP A 589 56.45 10.70 40.83
CA ASP A 589 57.33 11.87 40.98
C ASP A 589 57.18 12.50 42.37
N ILE A 590 55.94 12.75 42.79
CA ILE A 590 55.63 13.29 44.12
C ILE A 590 56.08 12.31 45.22
N TYR A 591 55.82 11.01 45.07
CA TYR A 591 56.20 9.99 46.04
C TYR A 591 57.71 9.88 46.22
N ILE A 592 58.46 9.72 45.13
CA ILE A 592 59.93 9.59 45.19
C ILE A 592 60.53 10.86 45.78
N TYR A 593 60.06 12.04 45.35
CA TYR A 593 60.52 13.31 45.89
C TYR A 593 60.26 13.44 47.40
N GLN A 594 59.04 13.21 47.88
CA GLN A 594 58.69 13.42 49.29
C GLN A 594 59.22 12.30 50.22
N GLU A 595 59.05 11.05 49.82
CA GLU A 595 59.21 9.89 50.71
C GLU A 595 60.57 9.21 50.59
N ILE A 596 61.36 9.56 49.56
CA ILE A 596 62.74 9.05 49.37
C ILE A 596 63.74 10.21 49.44
N ILE A 597 63.57 11.26 48.62
CA ILE A 597 64.56 12.34 48.50
C ILE A 597 64.53 13.30 49.71
N LEU A 598 63.36 13.85 50.07
CA LEU A 598 63.25 14.77 51.22
C LEU A 598 63.31 14.05 52.59
N ALA A 599 62.98 12.76 52.62
CA ALA A 599 62.93 11.95 53.84
C ALA A 599 64.29 11.37 54.28
N ASN A 600 65.28 11.33 53.38
CA ASN A 600 66.61 10.79 53.65
C ASN A 600 67.71 11.86 53.55
N HIS A 601 68.90 11.48 54.01
CA HIS A 601 70.13 12.23 53.80
C HIS A 601 71.04 11.42 52.87
N PHE A 602 71.82 12.12 52.03
CA PHE A 602 72.64 11.50 51.00
C PHE A 602 74.11 11.89 51.20
N ASN A 603 75.02 10.95 50.97
CA ASN A 603 76.41 11.26 50.68
C ASN A 603 76.61 11.26 49.15
N GLU A 604 77.83 11.55 48.66
CA GLU A 604 78.14 11.56 47.23
C GLU A 604 77.80 10.23 46.53
N GLY A 605 78.17 9.10 47.13
CA GLY A 605 77.88 7.76 46.59
C GLY A 605 76.39 7.44 46.50
N GLY A 606 75.61 7.81 47.52
CA GLY A 606 74.15 7.64 47.53
C GLY A 606 73.43 8.57 46.58
N ALA A 607 73.89 9.81 46.41
CA ALA A 607 73.37 10.73 45.40
C ALA A 607 73.64 10.21 43.98
N ALA A 608 74.86 9.71 43.73
CA ALA A 608 75.22 9.03 42.49
C ALA A 608 74.36 7.78 42.24
N GLN A 609 74.14 6.94 43.25
CA GLN A 609 73.32 5.72 43.13
C GLN A 609 71.86 6.05 42.81
N LEU A 610 71.28 7.05 43.48
CA LEU A 610 69.94 7.56 43.16
C LEU A 610 69.87 8.06 41.71
N HIS A 611 70.89 8.80 41.26
CA HIS A 611 70.97 9.26 39.87
C HIS A 611 71.03 8.10 38.86
N PHE A 612 71.81 7.05 39.16
CA PHE A 612 71.88 5.84 38.34
C PHE A 612 70.55 5.09 38.31
N ASP A 613 69.92 4.84 39.46
CA ASP A 613 68.64 4.15 39.57
C ASP A 613 67.54 4.88 38.76
N MET A 614 67.49 6.22 38.84
CA MET A 614 66.51 7.02 38.12
C MET A 614 66.79 7.09 36.62
N THR A 615 68.01 7.48 36.21
CA THR A 615 68.33 7.76 34.79
C THR A 615 68.59 6.51 33.95
N ARG A 616 69.12 5.43 34.54
CA ARG A 616 69.44 4.20 33.81
C ARG A 616 68.39 3.11 33.95
N ASN A 617 67.44 3.23 34.89
CA ASN A 617 66.46 2.18 35.13
C ASN A 617 65.01 2.72 35.16
N LEU A 618 64.66 3.69 36.04
CA LEU A 618 63.27 4.17 36.13
C LEU A 618 62.80 4.89 34.85
N PHE A 619 63.52 5.92 34.39
CA PHE A 619 63.08 6.70 33.23
C PHE A 619 63.02 5.84 31.95
N PRO A 620 63.98 4.94 31.66
CA PRO A 620 63.90 4.03 30.52
C PRO A 620 62.65 3.15 30.43
N LEU A 621 61.98 2.80 31.55
CA LEU A 621 60.70 2.07 31.51
C LEU A 621 59.61 2.80 30.72
N PHE A 622 59.70 4.13 30.60
CA PHE A 622 58.74 4.97 29.89
C PHE A 622 59.25 5.44 28.51
N SER A 623 60.46 5.06 28.09
CA SER A 623 61.04 5.44 26.79
C SER A 623 60.30 4.83 25.60
N HIS A 624 59.60 3.71 25.80
CA HIS A 624 58.71 3.12 24.78
C HIS A 624 57.47 4.01 24.51
N TYR A 625 57.07 4.84 25.48
CA TYR A 625 55.82 5.60 25.43
C TYR A 625 56.03 7.10 25.20
N CYS A 626 57.26 7.62 25.42
CA CYS A 626 57.59 9.02 25.16
C CYS A 626 59.10 9.23 24.92
N LYS A 627 59.44 10.27 24.14
CA LYS A 627 60.84 10.57 23.75
C LYS A 627 61.73 11.11 24.88
N ARG A 628 61.14 11.63 25.96
CA ARG A 628 61.83 12.30 27.09
C ARG A 628 61.09 12.04 28.41
N PRO A 629 61.12 10.80 28.93
CA PRO A 629 60.39 10.40 30.14
C PRO A 629 60.78 11.21 31.38
N GLU A 630 62.03 11.65 31.46
CA GLU A 630 62.56 12.45 32.57
C GLU A 630 61.83 13.80 32.75
N ASN A 631 61.13 14.31 31.73
CA ASN A 631 60.37 15.57 31.83
C ASN A 631 59.03 15.42 32.56
N TYR A 632 58.51 14.20 32.71
CA TYR A 632 57.31 13.93 33.49
C TYR A 632 57.62 13.83 35.00
N PHE A 633 58.86 13.43 35.34
CA PHE A 633 59.38 13.39 36.70
C PHE A 633 59.98 14.74 37.14
N LYS A 634 59.15 15.79 37.19
CA LYS A 634 59.57 17.19 37.37
C LYS A 634 60.34 17.43 38.67
N HIS A 635 59.87 16.89 39.80
CA HIS A 635 60.48 17.11 41.11
C HIS A 635 61.74 16.27 41.30
N VAL A 636 61.71 15.00 40.88
CA VAL A 636 62.87 14.10 40.93
C VAL A 636 63.99 14.62 40.03
N LYS A 637 63.70 14.97 38.77
CA LYS A 637 64.67 15.53 37.82
C LYS A 637 65.34 16.80 38.35
N ARG A 638 64.58 17.71 38.97
CA ARG A 638 65.14 18.92 39.59
C ARG A 638 66.06 18.59 40.78
N SER A 639 65.69 17.61 41.60
CA SER A 639 66.49 17.19 42.75
C SER A 639 67.81 16.53 42.33
N LEU A 640 67.77 15.71 41.28
CA LEU A 640 68.96 15.09 40.69
C LEU A 640 69.98 16.13 40.21
N TYR A 641 69.55 17.15 39.45
CA TYR A 641 70.44 18.26 39.06
C TYR A 641 71.00 19.04 40.26
N SER A 642 70.23 19.18 41.34
CA SER A 642 70.72 19.83 42.57
C SER A 642 71.87 19.06 43.20
N PHE A 643 71.76 17.73 43.27
CA PHE A 643 72.84 16.88 43.77
C PHE A 643 74.08 16.91 42.88
N GLU A 644 73.93 16.92 41.55
CA GLU A 644 75.07 17.06 40.62
C GLU A 644 75.80 18.41 40.84
N PHE A 645 75.06 19.51 40.98
CA PHE A 645 75.65 20.83 41.23
C PHE A 645 76.38 20.92 42.59
N GLU A 646 75.80 20.39 43.66
CA GLU A 646 76.43 20.39 44.99
C GLU A 646 77.69 19.51 45.02
N CYS A 647 77.69 18.35 44.35
CA CYS A 647 78.87 17.51 44.21
C CYS A 647 79.97 18.21 43.39
N TRP A 648 79.62 18.88 42.28
CA TRP A 648 80.59 19.61 41.45
C TRP A 648 81.25 20.76 42.21
N PHE A 649 80.49 21.48 43.04
CA PHE A 649 81.02 22.56 43.88
C PHE A 649 81.95 22.03 44.99
N CYS A 650 81.65 20.87 45.57
CA CYS A 650 82.54 20.20 46.52
C CYS A 650 83.86 19.73 45.87
N LEU A 651 83.81 19.14 44.68
CA LEU A 651 84.99 18.67 43.94
C LEU A 651 85.96 19.80 43.55
N THR A 652 85.45 21.03 43.37
CA THR A 652 86.28 22.22 43.10
C THR A 652 86.84 22.92 44.34
N SER A 653 86.55 22.43 45.55
CA SER A 653 87.00 23.01 46.82
C SER A 653 87.86 22.01 47.59
N GLU A 654 89.19 22.17 47.58
CA GLU A 654 90.18 21.25 48.19
C GLU A 654 90.10 21.10 49.74
N ARG A 655 89.03 21.55 50.39
CA ARG A 655 88.81 21.40 51.84
C ARG A 655 87.35 21.19 52.20
N CYS A 656 86.85 19.96 52.12
CA CYS A 656 85.62 19.59 52.83
C CYS A 656 85.55 18.09 53.16
N PRO A 657 85.64 17.67 54.44
CA PRO A 657 85.34 16.30 54.83
C PRO A 657 83.82 16.08 54.91
N ALA A 658 83.33 15.03 54.23
CA ALA A 658 81.99 14.44 54.37
C ALA A 658 80.82 15.45 54.51
N VAL A 659 80.46 16.12 53.41
CA VAL A 659 79.23 16.92 53.36
C VAL A 659 78.01 15.98 53.27
N ASN A 660 77.13 16.04 54.28
CA ASN A 660 75.84 15.36 54.25
C ASN A 660 74.84 16.22 53.47
N PHE A 661 74.46 15.80 52.27
CA PHE A 661 73.46 16.48 51.46
C PHE A 661 72.06 16.29 52.06
N ARG A 662 71.32 17.39 52.17
CA ARG A 662 69.89 17.39 52.51
C ARG A 662 69.15 18.23 51.50
N ALA A 663 68.34 17.58 50.67
CA ALA A 663 67.40 18.29 49.81
C ALA A 663 66.46 19.14 50.68
N THR A 664 66.63 20.45 50.66
CA THR A 664 65.72 21.40 51.31
C THR A 664 64.66 21.85 50.32
N SER A 665 63.43 22.04 50.81
CA SER A 665 62.30 22.44 49.97
C SER A 665 62.55 23.82 49.36
N CYS A 666 62.91 23.86 48.07
CA CYS A 666 62.97 25.11 47.29
C CYS A 666 61.56 25.68 47.11
N HIS A 667 61.05 26.38 48.13
CA HIS A 667 59.98 27.35 47.92
C HIS A 667 60.47 28.46 46.99
N SER A 668 59.62 28.84 46.05
CA SER A 668 59.87 29.87 45.05
C SER A 668 59.96 31.26 45.69
N GLY A 669 61.15 31.61 46.18
CA GLY A 669 61.51 33.00 46.46
C GLY A 669 62.00 33.67 45.17
N THR A 670 61.11 34.39 44.48
CA THR A 670 61.50 35.28 43.39
C THR A 670 62.32 36.46 43.90
N LYS A 671 63.52 36.62 43.34
CA LYS A 671 64.19 37.90 43.10
C LYS A 671 64.94 37.82 41.77
#